data_AF-A0A8H4RG89-F1
#
_entry.id   AF-A0A8H4RG89-F1
#
_cell.length_a   1.000
_cell.length_b   1.000
_cell.length_c   1.000
_cell.angle_alpha   90.00
_cell.angle_beta   90.00
_cell.angle_gamma   90.00
#
_symmetry.space_group_name_H-M   'P 1'
#
loop_
_entity.id
_entity.type
_entity.pdbx_description
1 polymer ?
#
loop_
_entity_poly.entity_id
_entity_poly.type
_entity_poly.pdbx_seq_one_letter_code
_entity_poly.pdbx_strand_id
1 'polypeptide(L)'
;MRCSSLFSAGLLVGTTLAQANLTEILLQFPACSAKCSAEILPLVGCQFTDLRECLCPNFTLRYDLAICVLGSCNLTDQVVASTILQSEICDGVPQPSRAAEMIRASIIIALVTFPIILLRFLSQIVVTRKVWWDDWLILLTVLFYISQIFYVLQNIPKFSILFFYLRIFPSPRFRLFNIAIFWMAVHITTFLLSVMFQCLPVGSIWNLALSSKCLDLHILGFVGEGFSITEDLAIMALLIYELKNLNLDKRKRIELCFMFAVGSFACATSMIRLRYLIHYGKSIDTTWNGADITIWSEIETYSAVICSCLMCLRPLLKILPRLFPSTTHSHSRSNPNSHFSKPLFAFCTLIPHGVNNAFGGNANLRLPVNFLPSTGNDFLRKRRPISMNSILERASPALPYILITSLAFISISIVIHIVKQIVFSNKDEPPLVFSWLPLIGSTIEYGTHPYKFYFKYQKKFGNTFSFILVGRKHTFMKYSLTPDKLQSYAPLFFNEMGRYIDKADCFRGDKGIFDVVESVAIMTLFTAARSLQGREVRESLNGELANLYHDLDMSFIPINFYLPGLPLPVNRRRDRAREKIVAIYKNIIANRRRLGERGAREEDDMIWNLMRSIYKNGTPVPDHEIAHMMIGLLMAGQHNSYSVESWILFRLASRPDIQEELYQEQLKVLGSEIKLSATRGAVDRLPLHKMVVRETLRLHEPIHTVMRAVKSPLHFTTKDPLTASDRTYTIPPSHVLISAPGVTAQSKEFFPNPDQWDPHRWDGISDFGEDTGKNPPGNVALSRSAASAYLPFGAGRHRCVGETFAYLQLSTITAFMVRNFKFRSLPGHEAIPETDYKSMITRPVVPAKLLWERRSVQ
;
A
#
# COMPACT_ATOMS: atom_id res chain seq x y z
N MET A 1 -44.01 0.26 45.35
CA MET A 1 -45.21 -0.50 44.92
C MET A 1 -44.71 -1.90 44.60
N ARG A 2 -45.10 -2.95 45.35
CA ARG A 2 -46.33 -3.76 45.20
C ARG A 2 -46.43 -4.37 43.78
N CYS A 3 -46.55 -5.67 43.55
CA CYS A 3 -46.74 -6.85 44.44
C CYS A 3 -45.53 -7.82 44.35
N SER A 4 -45.20 -8.72 45.29
CA SER A 4 -45.99 -9.60 46.20
C SER A 4 -46.66 -10.78 45.47
N SER A 5 -46.72 -12.02 45.95
CA SER A 5 -46.05 -12.72 47.09
C SER A 5 -46.56 -14.18 47.17
N LEU A 6 -45.78 -15.12 47.74
CA LEU A 6 -46.14 -16.33 48.55
C LEU A 6 -44.87 -17.22 48.60
N PHE A 7 -44.20 -17.43 49.74
CA PHE A 7 -44.48 -18.38 50.85
C PHE A 7 -44.26 -19.87 50.50
N SER A 8 -43.66 -20.72 51.35
CA SER A 8 -42.67 -20.53 52.45
C SER A 8 -42.31 -21.90 53.07
N ALA A 9 -41.09 -22.03 53.60
CA ALA A 9 -40.66 -23.03 54.60
C ALA A 9 -40.69 -24.53 54.21
N GLY A 10 -39.73 -25.29 54.75
CA GLY A 10 -39.56 -26.73 54.48
C GLY A 10 -38.14 -27.20 54.80
N LEU A 11 -37.77 -27.21 56.08
CA LEU A 11 -36.45 -27.63 56.55
C LEU A 11 -36.51 -29.10 57.04
N LEU A 12 -35.47 -29.89 56.75
CA LEU A 12 -35.16 -31.19 57.37
C LEU A 12 -36.25 -32.29 57.33
N VAL A 13 -36.32 -33.00 56.20
CA VAL A 13 -36.32 -34.48 56.19
C VAL A 13 -35.28 -34.90 55.13
N GLY A 14 -34.34 -35.81 55.36
CA GLY A 14 -34.16 -36.69 56.52
C GLY A 14 -34.19 -38.16 56.12
N THR A 15 -33.21 -38.59 55.31
CA THR A 15 -32.85 -40.01 55.03
C THR A 15 -33.99 -40.98 54.72
N THR A 16 -34.33 -41.16 53.44
CA THR A 16 -34.53 -42.49 52.79
C THR A 16 -34.77 -42.31 51.28
N LEU A 17 -33.74 -42.59 50.47
CA LEU A 17 -33.79 -43.15 49.09
C LEU A 17 -32.35 -43.25 48.54
N ALA A 18 -31.47 -43.88 49.32
CA ALA A 18 -30.25 -44.48 48.79
C ALA A 18 -30.57 -45.93 48.36
N GLN A 19 -29.71 -46.55 47.56
CA GLN A 19 -29.85 -47.94 47.08
C GLN A 19 -31.06 -48.18 46.17
N ALA A 20 -31.19 -47.38 45.10
CA ALA A 20 -31.53 -47.97 43.80
C ALA A 20 -30.28 -48.71 43.29
N ASN A 21 -30.44 -49.98 42.90
CA ASN A 21 -29.39 -50.99 42.72
C ASN A 21 -28.05 -50.51 42.11
N LEU A 22 -27.01 -50.43 42.93
CA LEU A 22 -25.61 -50.41 42.46
C LEU A 22 -25.29 -51.66 41.61
N THR A 23 -26.01 -52.75 41.85
CA THR A 23 -26.02 -54.00 41.07
C THR A 23 -26.48 -53.80 39.62
N GLU A 24 -27.41 -52.86 39.34
CA GLU A 24 -27.84 -52.57 37.97
C GLU A 24 -26.83 -51.69 37.22
N ILE A 25 -26.14 -50.79 37.94
CA ILE A 25 -25.04 -49.99 37.38
C ILE A 25 -23.85 -50.90 37.03
N LEU A 26 -23.54 -51.90 37.86
CA LEU A 26 -22.51 -52.90 37.57
C LEU A 26 -22.83 -53.78 36.36
N LEU A 27 -24.11 -53.96 35.98
CA LEU A 27 -24.52 -54.65 34.75
C LEU A 27 -24.34 -53.77 33.48
N GLN A 28 -24.11 -52.47 33.63
CA GLN A 28 -23.81 -51.55 32.52
C GLN A 28 -22.30 -51.37 32.28
N PHE A 29 -21.44 -51.90 33.18
CA PHE A 29 -19.99 -51.85 32.99
C PHE A 29 -19.55 -52.78 31.85
N PRO A 30 -18.73 -52.30 30.89
CA PRO A 30 -18.08 -53.18 29.92
C PRO A 30 -17.25 -54.24 30.63
N ALA A 31 -17.36 -55.51 30.21
CA ALA A 31 -16.80 -56.67 30.92
C ALA A 31 -15.28 -56.55 31.20
N CYS A 32 -14.54 -55.88 30.31
CA CYS A 32 -13.13 -55.57 30.54
C CYS A 32 -12.90 -54.58 31.70
N SER A 33 -13.70 -53.51 31.79
CA SER A 33 -13.62 -52.53 32.89
C SER A 33 -14.06 -53.13 34.23
N ALA A 34 -15.04 -54.04 34.20
CA ALA A 34 -15.41 -54.85 35.37
C ALA A 34 -14.23 -55.73 35.85
N LYS A 35 -13.45 -56.33 34.94
CA LYS A 35 -12.25 -57.10 35.29
C LYS A 35 -11.19 -56.23 35.99
N CYS A 36 -10.87 -55.07 35.42
CA CYS A 36 -9.92 -54.13 36.03
C CYS A 36 -10.37 -53.65 37.42
N SER A 37 -11.68 -53.37 37.57
CA SER A 37 -12.27 -53.04 38.88
C SER A 37 -12.08 -54.16 39.90
N ALA A 38 -12.35 -55.41 39.50
CA ALA A 38 -12.22 -56.59 40.36
C ALA A 38 -10.76 -56.93 40.74
N GLU A 39 -9.79 -56.54 39.93
CA GLU A 39 -8.36 -56.75 40.20
C GLU A 39 -7.79 -55.71 41.19
N ILE A 40 -8.29 -54.46 41.14
CA ILE A 40 -7.72 -53.33 41.87
C ILE A 40 -8.44 -53.00 43.18
N LEU A 41 -9.78 -53.11 43.23
CA LEU A 41 -10.55 -52.76 44.44
C LEU A 41 -10.19 -53.60 45.69
N PRO A 42 -9.97 -54.92 45.61
CA PRO A 42 -9.64 -55.74 46.78
C PRO A 42 -8.28 -55.40 47.42
N LEU A 43 -7.30 -54.97 46.61
CA LEU A 43 -5.94 -54.67 47.06
C LEU A 43 -5.87 -53.48 48.04
N VAL A 44 -6.90 -52.62 48.04
CA VAL A 44 -6.96 -51.39 48.86
C VAL A 44 -8.13 -51.43 49.85
N GLY A 45 -8.82 -52.57 49.95
CA GLY A 45 -9.88 -52.81 50.94
C GLY A 45 -11.24 -52.16 50.63
N CYS A 46 -11.44 -51.59 49.44
CA CYS A 46 -12.74 -51.07 49.02
C CYS A 46 -13.71 -52.22 48.73
N GLN A 47 -14.82 -52.30 49.46
CA GLN A 47 -15.92 -53.20 49.10
C GLN A 47 -16.80 -52.58 48.02
N PHE A 48 -17.43 -53.43 47.20
CA PHE A 48 -18.32 -53.00 46.11
C PHE A 48 -19.57 -52.26 46.60
N THR A 49 -19.92 -52.33 47.89
CA THR A 49 -21.01 -51.59 48.53
C THR A 49 -20.76 -50.08 48.61
N ASP A 50 -19.53 -49.68 48.90
CA ASP A 50 -19.17 -48.31 49.30
C ASP A 50 -18.30 -47.63 48.24
N LEU A 51 -18.45 -48.09 46.99
CA LEU A 51 -17.59 -47.76 45.85
C LEU A 51 -17.43 -46.24 45.63
N ARG A 52 -18.52 -45.47 45.78
CA ARG A 52 -18.52 -44.00 45.63
C ARG A 52 -17.65 -43.30 46.67
N GLU A 53 -17.69 -43.74 47.92
CA GLU A 53 -16.95 -43.10 49.02
C GLU A 53 -15.48 -43.56 49.06
N CYS A 54 -15.18 -44.77 48.58
CA CYS A 54 -13.82 -45.31 48.55
C CYS A 54 -13.03 -44.90 47.28
N LEU A 55 -13.65 -44.97 46.10
CA LEU A 55 -12.98 -44.73 44.81
C LEU A 55 -12.91 -43.25 44.43
N CYS A 56 -14.01 -42.50 44.55
CA CYS A 56 -14.10 -41.15 44.01
C CYS A 56 -13.21 -40.08 44.69
N PRO A 57 -12.90 -40.12 46.01
CA PRO A 57 -11.92 -39.21 46.59
C PRO A 57 -10.48 -39.66 46.33
N ASN A 58 -10.21 -40.97 46.26
CA ASN A 58 -8.86 -41.51 46.13
C ASN A 58 -8.33 -41.32 44.69
N PHE A 59 -7.37 -40.40 44.51
CA PHE A 59 -6.76 -40.13 43.20
C PHE A 59 -5.95 -41.33 42.68
N THR A 60 -5.16 -41.98 43.54
CA THR A 60 -4.32 -43.12 43.16
C THR A 60 -5.16 -44.30 42.70
N LEU A 61 -6.25 -44.62 43.41
CA LEU A 61 -7.12 -45.74 43.03
C LEU A 61 -7.85 -45.50 41.70
N ARG A 62 -8.24 -44.25 41.41
CA ARG A 62 -8.76 -43.85 40.09
C ARG A 62 -7.70 -43.92 38.99
N TYR A 63 -6.45 -43.58 39.31
CA TYR A 63 -5.32 -43.62 38.38
C TYR A 63 -4.93 -45.05 37.99
N ASP A 64 -4.78 -45.95 38.95
CA ASP A 64 -4.43 -47.35 38.70
C ASP A 64 -5.55 -48.06 37.91
N LEU A 65 -6.82 -47.80 38.28
CA LEU A 65 -7.98 -48.30 37.55
C LEU A 65 -8.02 -47.78 36.10
N ALA A 66 -7.73 -46.48 35.89
CA ALA A 66 -7.63 -45.91 34.56
C ALA A 66 -6.51 -46.54 33.73
N ILE A 67 -5.32 -46.81 34.32
CA ILE A 67 -4.23 -47.51 33.63
C ILE A 67 -4.67 -48.90 33.15
N CYS A 68 -5.28 -49.69 34.03
CA CYS A 68 -5.74 -51.04 33.66
C CYS A 68 -6.77 -50.98 32.51
N VAL A 69 -7.74 -50.06 32.60
CA VAL A 69 -8.79 -49.88 31.57
C VAL A 69 -8.20 -49.38 30.25
N LEU A 70 -7.23 -48.45 30.28
CA LEU A 70 -6.50 -47.96 29.10
C LEU A 70 -5.66 -49.06 28.44
N GLY A 71 -5.04 -49.94 29.23
CA GLY A 71 -4.18 -51.02 28.74
C GLY A 71 -4.93 -52.28 28.29
N SER A 72 -6.15 -52.53 28.80
CA SER A 72 -6.87 -53.80 28.61
C SER A 72 -8.11 -53.69 27.71
N CYS A 73 -8.75 -52.53 27.63
CA CYS A 73 -10.09 -52.38 27.05
C CYS A 73 -10.09 -51.58 25.74
N ASN A 74 -11.08 -51.81 24.86
CA ASN A 74 -11.22 -51.02 23.63
C ASN A 74 -11.68 -49.60 23.94
N LEU A 75 -11.32 -48.64 23.08
CA LEU A 75 -11.57 -47.21 23.32
C LEU A 75 -13.06 -46.86 23.52
N THR A 76 -13.98 -47.60 22.89
CA THR A 76 -15.44 -47.49 23.15
C THR A 76 -15.80 -47.88 24.59
N ASP A 77 -15.23 -48.98 25.09
CA ASP A 77 -15.43 -49.46 26.46
C ASP A 77 -14.80 -48.49 27.48
N GLN A 78 -13.64 -47.92 27.15
CA GLN A 78 -12.98 -46.89 27.96
C GLN A 78 -13.88 -45.65 28.11
N VAL A 79 -14.45 -45.16 27.00
CA VAL A 79 -15.38 -44.00 27.02
C VAL A 79 -16.64 -44.32 27.82
N VAL A 80 -17.28 -45.47 27.62
CA VAL A 80 -18.47 -45.88 28.39
C VAL A 80 -18.15 -46.01 29.88
N ALA A 81 -17.08 -46.70 30.24
CA ALA A 81 -16.65 -46.85 31.63
C ALA A 81 -16.32 -45.49 32.29
N SER A 82 -15.61 -44.60 31.60
CA SER A 82 -15.28 -43.26 32.11
C SER A 82 -16.54 -42.39 32.28
N THR A 83 -17.54 -42.56 31.41
CA THR A 83 -18.81 -41.83 31.49
C THR A 83 -19.61 -42.30 32.70
N ILE A 84 -19.87 -43.61 32.85
CA ILE A 84 -20.61 -44.17 33.99
C ILE A 84 -19.90 -43.85 35.32
N LEU A 85 -18.57 -43.91 35.35
CA LEU A 85 -17.77 -43.54 36.52
C LEU A 85 -17.97 -42.06 36.91
N GLN A 86 -18.13 -41.15 35.94
CA GLN A 86 -18.31 -39.73 36.18
C GLN A 86 -19.77 -39.31 36.43
N SER A 87 -20.76 -39.89 35.72
CA SER A 87 -22.17 -39.48 35.80
C SER A 87 -22.99 -40.25 36.83
N GLU A 88 -22.69 -41.53 37.08
CA GLU A 88 -23.49 -42.37 37.99
C GLU A 88 -22.77 -42.65 39.32
N ILE A 89 -21.46 -42.94 39.28
CA ILE A 89 -20.71 -43.37 40.47
C ILE A 89 -20.13 -42.18 41.24
N CYS A 90 -19.40 -41.27 40.56
CA CYS A 90 -18.73 -40.14 41.21
C CYS A 90 -19.49 -38.81 41.13
N ASP A 91 -20.79 -38.83 40.80
CA ASP A 91 -21.64 -37.64 40.89
C ASP A 91 -21.62 -37.04 42.31
N GLY A 92 -21.80 -35.73 42.40
CA GLY A 92 -21.80 -34.96 43.65
C GLY A 92 -20.45 -34.85 44.36
N VAL A 93 -19.40 -35.56 43.93
CA VAL A 93 -18.05 -35.46 44.52
C VAL A 93 -17.33 -34.24 43.93
N PRO A 94 -16.93 -33.25 44.75
CA PRO A 94 -16.36 -32.00 44.25
C PRO A 94 -14.96 -32.21 43.67
N GLN A 95 -14.87 -32.38 42.35
CA GLN A 95 -13.58 -32.33 41.64
C GLN A 95 -13.02 -30.90 41.75
N PRO A 96 -11.71 -30.73 42.05
CA PRO A 96 -11.11 -29.40 42.11
C PRO A 96 -11.10 -28.77 40.71
N SER A 97 -11.38 -27.46 40.61
CA SER A 97 -11.46 -26.77 39.30
C SER A 97 -10.74 -25.42 39.29
N ARG A 98 -9.84 -25.25 38.32
CA ARG A 98 -9.10 -24.00 38.07
C ARG A 98 -9.81 -23.04 37.11
N ALA A 99 -11.04 -23.34 36.67
CA ALA A 99 -11.80 -22.47 35.78
C ALA A 99 -11.94 -21.03 36.33
N ALA A 100 -12.08 -20.88 37.66
CA ALA A 100 -12.13 -19.58 38.32
C ALA A 100 -10.79 -18.82 38.27
N GLU A 101 -9.64 -19.49 38.18
CA GLU A 101 -8.33 -18.84 37.96
C GLU A 101 -8.20 -18.33 36.53
N MET A 102 -8.53 -19.18 35.55
CA MET A 102 -8.49 -18.84 34.13
C MET A 102 -9.40 -17.65 33.83
N ILE A 103 -10.67 -17.69 34.24
CA ILE A 103 -11.65 -16.61 34.04
C ILE A 103 -11.16 -15.29 34.67
N ARG A 104 -10.55 -15.33 35.86
CA ARG A 104 -9.97 -14.12 36.50
C ARG A 104 -8.79 -13.58 35.68
N ALA A 105 -7.88 -14.44 35.22
CA ALA A 105 -6.72 -14.03 34.42
C ALA A 105 -7.16 -13.35 33.12
N SER A 106 -8.02 -14.00 32.33
CA SER A 106 -8.49 -13.48 31.04
C SER A 106 -9.22 -12.14 31.21
N ILE A 107 -10.06 -11.98 32.25
CA ILE A 107 -10.74 -10.71 32.55
C ILE A 107 -9.74 -9.59 32.89
N ILE A 108 -8.76 -9.86 33.76
CA ILE A 108 -7.78 -8.85 34.19
C ILE A 108 -6.93 -8.37 32.99
N ILE A 109 -6.45 -9.28 32.15
CA ILE A 109 -5.59 -8.93 31.01
C ILE A 109 -6.40 -8.24 29.90
N ALA A 110 -7.66 -8.66 29.68
CA ALA A 110 -8.59 -7.97 28.77
C ALA A 110 -8.86 -6.51 29.18
N LEU A 111 -9.09 -6.26 30.48
CA LEU A 111 -9.34 -4.92 31.03
C LEU A 111 -8.16 -3.96 30.83
N VAL A 112 -6.92 -4.46 30.79
CA VAL A 112 -5.73 -3.64 30.47
C VAL A 112 -5.58 -3.45 28.97
N THR A 113 -5.79 -4.50 28.18
CA THR A 113 -5.44 -4.49 26.75
C THR A 113 -6.45 -3.72 25.89
N PHE A 114 -7.76 -3.89 26.11
CA PHE A 114 -8.77 -3.23 25.26
C PHE A 114 -8.71 -1.69 25.30
N PRO A 115 -8.50 -1.01 26.46
CA PRO A 115 -8.26 0.43 26.49
C PRO A 115 -7.01 0.86 25.71
N ILE A 116 -5.92 0.09 25.75
CA ILE A 116 -4.67 0.38 25.02
C ILE A 116 -4.91 0.29 23.50
N ILE A 117 -5.68 -0.70 23.04
CA ILE A 117 -6.07 -0.84 21.63
C ILE A 117 -6.99 0.30 21.20
N LEU A 118 -7.99 0.66 22.02
CA LEU A 118 -8.87 1.81 21.75
C LEU A 118 -8.07 3.12 21.64
N LEU A 119 -7.11 3.34 22.54
CA LEU A 119 -6.20 4.49 22.50
C LEU A 119 -5.31 4.49 21.24
N ARG A 120 -4.87 3.33 20.73
CA ARG A 120 -4.18 3.22 19.43
C ARG A 120 -5.09 3.68 18.30
N PHE A 121 -6.31 3.14 18.20
CA PHE A 121 -7.25 3.52 17.13
C PHE A 121 -7.61 5.01 17.18
N LEU A 122 -7.91 5.54 18.36
CA LEU A 122 -8.14 6.98 18.56
C LEU A 122 -6.91 7.81 18.15
N SER A 123 -5.69 7.36 18.48
CA SER A 123 -4.45 8.02 18.04
C SER A 123 -4.31 8.06 16.51
N GLN A 124 -4.49 6.92 15.82
CA GLN A 124 -4.35 6.84 14.36
C GLN A 124 -5.44 7.64 13.63
N ILE A 125 -6.65 7.69 14.18
CA ILE A 125 -7.77 8.47 13.63
C ILE A 125 -7.54 9.98 13.83
N VAL A 126 -7.17 10.42 15.04
CA VAL A 126 -6.98 11.84 15.37
C VAL A 126 -5.71 12.42 14.74
N VAL A 127 -4.59 11.70 14.85
CA VAL A 127 -3.26 12.21 14.46
C VAL A 127 -2.96 11.96 12.99
N THR A 128 -3.19 10.74 12.49
CA THR A 128 -2.83 10.38 11.10
C THR A 128 -4.00 10.29 10.13
N ARG A 129 -5.26 10.40 10.60
CA ARG A 129 -6.50 10.36 9.80
C ARG A 129 -6.62 9.17 8.84
N LYS A 130 -5.91 8.07 9.14
CA LYS A 130 -5.86 6.84 8.34
C LYS A 130 -5.48 5.68 9.24
N VAL A 131 -6.27 4.61 9.18
CA VAL A 131 -5.99 3.29 9.73
C VAL A 131 -5.15 2.49 8.73
N TRP A 132 -4.15 1.75 9.20
CA TRP A 132 -3.20 1.00 8.37
C TRP A 132 -3.31 -0.51 8.62
N TRP A 133 -2.63 -1.33 7.80
CA TRP A 133 -2.70 -2.80 7.91
C TRP A 133 -2.24 -3.31 9.28
N ASP A 134 -1.27 -2.64 9.92
CA ASP A 134 -0.84 -2.94 11.29
C ASP A 134 -1.96 -2.80 12.32
N ASP A 135 -2.87 -1.83 12.13
CA ASP A 135 -4.04 -1.64 12.99
C ASP A 135 -5.13 -2.70 12.69
N TRP A 136 -5.37 -3.01 11.41
CA TRP A 136 -6.37 -4.02 11.00
C TRP A 136 -6.02 -5.44 11.48
N LEU A 137 -4.74 -5.82 11.48
CA LEU A 137 -4.28 -7.11 12.00
C LEU A 137 -4.55 -7.26 13.51
N ILE A 138 -4.53 -6.16 14.27
CA ILE A 138 -4.83 -6.18 15.71
C ILE A 138 -6.33 -6.27 15.96
N LEU A 139 -7.16 -5.56 15.18
CA LEU A 139 -8.61 -5.74 15.22
C LEU A 139 -8.99 -7.18 14.86
N LEU A 140 -8.33 -7.78 13.87
CA LEU A 140 -8.51 -9.19 13.50
C LEU A 140 -8.12 -10.15 14.65
N THR A 141 -6.99 -9.88 15.32
CA THR A 141 -6.56 -10.64 16.51
C THR A 141 -7.61 -10.58 17.62
N VAL A 142 -8.14 -9.38 17.91
CA VAL A 142 -9.20 -9.17 18.91
C VAL A 142 -10.47 -9.96 18.57
N LEU A 143 -10.92 -9.91 17.31
CA LEU A 143 -12.16 -10.56 16.88
C LEU A 143 -12.08 -12.09 16.98
N PHE A 144 -10.94 -12.70 16.61
CA PHE A 144 -10.73 -14.14 16.76
C PHE A 144 -10.45 -14.59 18.21
N TYR A 145 -9.87 -13.73 19.04
CA TYR A 145 -9.71 -14.01 20.46
C TYR A 145 -11.06 -14.02 21.20
N ILE A 146 -11.98 -13.11 20.85
CA ILE A 146 -13.33 -13.07 21.45
C ILE A 146 -14.13 -14.36 21.15
N SER A 147 -13.84 -15.07 20.06
CA SER A 147 -14.42 -16.39 19.78
C SER A 147 -13.63 -17.57 20.38
N GLN A 148 -12.50 -17.33 21.08
CA GLN A 148 -11.65 -18.33 21.75
C GLN A 148 -11.21 -19.53 20.87
N ILE A 149 -11.22 -19.37 19.54
CA ILE A 149 -11.41 -20.52 18.65
C ILE A 149 -10.13 -21.10 18.02
N PHE A 150 -9.00 -20.38 17.99
CA PHE A 150 -7.72 -20.94 17.50
C PHE A 150 -6.46 -20.37 18.17
N TYR A 151 -5.76 -21.23 18.92
CA TYR A 151 -4.35 -21.09 19.34
C TYR A 151 -3.41 -20.72 18.17
N VAL A 152 -3.69 -21.23 16.97
CA VAL A 152 -2.86 -21.09 15.77
C VAL A 152 -2.67 -19.62 15.29
N LEU A 153 -3.51 -18.68 15.74
CA LEU A 153 -3.45 -17.28 15.31
C LEU A 153 -2.54 -16.39 16.17
N GLN A 154 -1.84 -16.97 17.16
CA GLN A 154 -0.94 -16.29 18.10
C GLN A 154 0.13 -15.39 17.45
N ASN A 155 0.54 -15.68 16.20
CA ASN A 155 1.59 -14.94 15.49
C ASN A 155 1.12 -13.68 14.74
N ILE A 156 -0.19 -13.40 14.66
CA ILE A 156 -0.71 -12.18 13.97
C ILE A 156 -0.18 -10.86 14.57
N PRO A 157 -0.06 -10.68 15.91
CA PRO A 157 0.57 -9.50 16.50
C PRO A 157 2.02 -9.27 16.02
N LYS A 158 2.78 -10.34 15.77
CA LYS A 158 4.18 -10.24 15.31
C LYS A 158 4.26 -9.67 13.89
N PHE A 159 3.31 -10.01 13.01
CA PHE A 159 3.16 -9.32 11.72
C PHE A 159 2.85 -7.82 11.88
N SER A 160 1.96 -7.44 12.79
CA SER A 160 1.65 -6.02 13.04
C SER A 160 2.91 -5.24 13.44
N ILE A 161 3.76 -5.82 14.29
CA ILE A 161 5.07 -5.24 14.66
C ILE A 161 5.98 -5.10 13.43
N LEU A 162 6.12 -6.14 12.60
CA LEU A 162 6.95 -6.08 11.39
C LEU A 162 6.45 -5.05 10.35
N PHE A 163 5.16 -5.00 10.07
CA PHE A 163 4.57 -3.96 9.20
C PHE A 163 4.72 -2.55 9.78
N PHE A 164 4.67 -2.41 11.10
CA PHE A 164 4.94 -1.15 11.78
C PHE A 164 6.42 -0.73 11.69
N TYR A 165 7.37 -1.67 11.77
CA TYR A 165 8.79 -1.37 11.53
C TYR A 165 9.02 -0.87 10.10
N LEU A 166 8.41 -1.51 9.10
CA LEU A 166 8.43 -1.06 7.70
C LEU A 166 7.84 0.34 7.51
N ARG A 167 6.88 0.74 8.35
CA ARG A 167 6.23 2.05 8.36
C ARG A 167 7.09 3.15 9.00
N ILE A 168 7.97 2.82 9.95
CA ILE A 168 8.90 3.80 10.57
C ILE A 168 10.24 3.91 9.85
N PHE A 169 10.81 2.78 9.40
CA PHE A 169 12.17 2.72 8.85
C PHE A 169 12.17 2.30 7.37
N PRO A 170 11.79 3.20 6.42
CA PRO A 170 11.94 2.98 4.99
C PRO A 170 13.42 3.12 4.57
N SER A 171 14.28 2.24 5.10
CA SER A 171 15.72 2.22 4.86
C SER A 171 16.10 1.12 3.85
N PRO A 172 17.27 1.17 3.19
CA PRO A 172 17.68 0.14 2.21
C PRO A 172 17.85 -1.27 2.81
N ARG A 173 17.73 -1.43 4.14
CA ARG A 173 17.73 -2.71 4.85
C ARG A 173 16.36 -3.42 4.82
N PHE A 174 15.36 -2.84 4.15
CA PHE A 174 14.03 -3.40 3.82
C PHE A 174 14.00 -4.92 3.52
N ARG A 175 15.06 -5.45 2.88
CA ARG A 175 15.21 -6.87 2.57
C ARG A 175 15.14 -7.79 3.80
N LEU A 176 15.71 -7.40 4.95
CA LEU A 176 15.70 -8.25 6.15
C LEU A 176 14.30 -8.38 6.74
N PHE A 177 13.55 -7.28 6.83
CA PHE A 177 12.17 -7.29 7.30
C PHE A 177 11.25 -8.13 6.38
N ASN A 178 11.43 -8.05 5.06
CA ASN A 178 10.68 -8.89 4.13
C ASN A 178 11.01 -10.38 4.25
N ILE A 179 12.28 -10.73 4.53
CA ILE A 179 12.68 -12.12 4.81
C ILE A 179 12.01 -12.62 6.10
N ALA A 180 11.97 -11.81 7.16
CA ALA A 180 11.27 -12.16 8.40
C ALA A 180 9.76 -12.34 8.19
N ILE A 181 9.09 -11.44 7.47
CA ILE A 181 7.66 -11.56 7.11
C ILE A 181 7.40 -12.82 6.28
N PHE A 182 8.25 -13.12 5.29
CA PHE A 182 8.11 -14.33 4.46
C PHE A 182 8.29 -15.61 5.28
N TRP A 183 9.34 -15.68 6.10
CA TRP A 183 9.61 -16.83 6.96
C TRP A 183 8.45 -17.10 7.95
N MET A 184 7.93 -16.04 8.58
CA MET A 184 6.78 -16.11 9.49
C MET A 184 5.50 -16.58 8.77
N ALA A 185 5.25 -16.11 7.54
CA ALA A 185 4.13 -16.59 6.73
C ALA A 185 4.25 -18.07 6.36
N VAL A 186 5.46 -18.56 6.06
CA VAL A 186 5.72 -20.00 5.82
C VAL A 186 5.51 -20.82 7.10
N HIS A 187 6.04 -20.37 8.24
CA HIS A 187 5.90 -21.04 9.53
C HIS A 187 4.41 -21.21 9.91
N ILE A 188 3.64 -20.12 9.92
CA ILE A 188 2.21 -20.14 10.23
C ILE A 188 1.43 -21.03 9.27
N THR A 189 1.72 -20.98 7.97
CA THR A 189 1.04 -21.83 6.96
C THR A 189 1.34 -23.31 7.19
N THR A 190 2.61 -23.64 7.48
CA THR A 190 3.03 -25.03 7.74
C THR A 190 2.41 -25.56 9.03
N PHE A 191 2.35 -24.74 10.09
CA PHE A 191 1.72 -25.11 11.36
C PHE A 191 0.19 -25.27 11.22
N LEU A 192 -0.49 -24.34 10.53
CA LEU A 192 -1.91 -24.45 10.17
C LEU A 192 -2.23 -25.78 9.49
N LEU A 193 -1.46 -26.15 8.46
CA LEU A 193 -1.65 -27.40 7.72
C LEU A 193 -1.35 -28.62 8.60
N SER A 194 -0.33 -28.56 9.45
CA SER A 194 0.04 -29.67 10.34
C SER A 194 -1.05 -29.96 11.39
N VAL A 195 -1.72 -28.92 11.91
CA VAL A 195 -2.87 -29.06 12.81
C VAL A 195 -4.13 -29.49 12.04
N MET A 196 -4.41 -28.90 10.87
CA MET A 196 -5.59 -29.24 10.05
C MET A 196 -5.57 -30.69 9.56
N PHE A 197 -4.39 -31.25 9.31
CA PHE A 197 -4.19 -32.65 8.89
C PHE A 197 -3.53 -33.50 9.99
N GLN A 198 -3.72 -33.15 11.27
CA GLN A 198 -3.06 -33.82 12.41
C GLN A 198 -3.41 -35.31 12.54
N CYS A 199 -4.50 -35.80 11.93
CA CYS A 199 -4.84 -37.21 11.84
C CYS A 199 -5.21 -37.60 10.41
N LEU A 200 -4.83 -38.82 10.03
CA LEU A 200 -5.27 -39.48 8.79
C LEU A 200 -6.09 -40.73 9.16
N PRO A 201 -7.39 -40.79 8.80
CA PRO A 201 -8.20 -39.75 8.17
C PRO A 201 -8.54 -38.58 9.12
N VAL A 202 -8.80 -37.39 8.57
CA VAL A 202 -9.11 -36.16 9.36
C VAL A 202 -10.37 -36.30 10.22
N GLY A 203 -11.31 -37.17 9.82
CA GLY A 203 -12.49 -37.50 10.62
C GLY A 203 -12.17 -38.07 12.02
N SER A 204 -11.02 -38.72 12.18
CA SER A 204 -10.59 -39.31 13.46
C SER A 204 -10.20 -38.30 14.53
N ILE A 205 -10.07 -37.01 14.19
CA ILE A 205 -9.97 -35.92 15.18
C ILE A 205 -11.27 -35.83 16.02
N TRP A 206 -12.41 -36.19 15.42
CA TRP A 206 -13.74 -36.02 16.00
C TRP A 206 -14.46 -37.35 16.26
N ASN A 207 -14.05 -38.43 15.58
CA ASN A 207 -14.59 -39.77 15.76
C ASN A 207 -13.47 -40.76 16.15
N LEU A 208 -13.32 -40.95 17.46
CA LEU A 208 -12.32 -41.81 18.09
C LEU A 208 -12.48 -43.30 17.75
N ALA A 209 -13.64 -43.74 17.25
CA ALA A 209 -13.87 -45.14 16.86
C ALA A 209 -13.19 -45.53 15.52
N LEU A 210 -12.55 -44.56 14.83
CA LEU A 210 -11.85 -44.79 13.56
C LEU A 210 -10.35 -44.99 13.77
N SER A 211 -9.88 -46.21 13.51
CA SER A 211 -8.44 -46.54 13.43
C SER A 211 -7.71 -45.54 12.55
N SER A 212 -6.67 -44.90 13.09
CA SER A 212 -6.05 -43.73 12.47
C SER A 212 -4.58 -43.58 12.84
N LYS A 213 -3.88 -42.75 12.07
CA LYS A 213 -2.52 -42.33 12.39
C LYS A 213 -2.50 -40.81 12.57
N CYS A 214 -2.24 -40.39 13.80
CA CYS A 214 -2.14 -38.98 14.18
C CYS A 214 -0.67 -38.58 14.40
N LEU A 215 -0.39 -37.30 14.20
CA LEU A 215 0.83 -36.65 14.65
C LEU A 215 0.78 -36.45 16.17
N ASP A 216 1.93 -36.59 16.82
CA ASP A 216 2.08 -36.28 18.24
C ASP A 216 1.94 -34.76 18.45
N LEU A 217 0.88 -34.36 19.17
CA LEU A 217 0.55 -32.98 19.46
C LEU A 217 1.55 -32.31 20.43
N HIS A 218 2.23 -33.08 21.28
CA HIS A 218 3.27 -32.57 22.17
C HIS A 218 4.55 -32.25 21.37
N ILE A 219 4.93 -33.12 20.42
CA ILE A 219 6.06 -32.85 19.51
C ILE A 219 5.73 -31.67 18.58
N LEU A 220 4.52 -31.64 18.00
CA LEU A 220 4.08 -30.53 17.13
C LEU A 220 4.07 -29.20 17.90
N GLY A 221 3.54 -29.18 19.13
CA GLY A 221 3.57 -28.00 20.00
C GLY A 221 4.99 -27.55 20.32
N PHE A 222 5.85 -28.45 20.79
CA PHE A 222 7.24 -28.17 21.16
C PHE A 222 8.04 -27.56 20.00
N VAL A 223 7.89 -28.10 18.79
CA VAL A 223 8.51 -27.55 17.58
C VAL A 223 7.93 -26.17 17.23
N GLY A 224 6.61 -26.00 17.32
CA GLY A 224 5.93 -24.75 17.03
C GLY A 224 6.38 -23.57 17.91
N GLU A 225 6.48 -23.75 19.23
CA GLU A 225 6.95 -22.66 20.10
C GLU A 225 8.47 -22.53 20.21
N GLY A 226 9.25 -23.56 19.85
CA GLY A 226 10.67 -23.40 19.51
C GLY A 226 10.89 -22.43 18.34
N PHE A 227 10.04 -22.48 17.32
CA PHE A 227 10.02 -21.47 16.27
C PHE A 227 9.45 -20.11 16.76
N SER A 228 8.41 -20.08 17.60
CA SER A 228 7.88 -18.83 18.19
C SER A 228 8.96 -18.04 18.94
N ILE A 229 9.74 -18.68 19.81
CA ILE A 229 10.86 -18.06 20.55
C ILE A 229 11.92 -17.53 19.56
N THR A 230 12.19 -18.26 18.48
CA THR A 230 13.15 -17.86 17.45
C THR A 230 12.69 -16.60 16.70
N GLU A 231 11.40 -16.45 16.42
CA GLU A 231 10.82 -15.22 15.85
C GLU A 231 11.00 -14.01 16.77
N ASP A 232 10.71 -14.18 18.07
CA ASP A 232 10.75 -13.09 19.05
C ASP A 232 12.19 -12.55 19.20
N LEU A 233 13.16 -13.45 19.30
CA LEU A 233 14.58 -13.12 19.29
C LEU A 233 15.02 -12.45 17.99
N ALA A 234 14.53 -12.90 16.83
CA ALA A 234 14.85 -12.29 15.54
C ALA A 234 14.27 -10.88 15.39
N ILE A 235 13.01 -10.66 15.80
CA ILE A 235 12.36 -9.34 15.81
C ILE A 235 13.12 -8.37 16.73
N MET A 236 13.50 -8.82 17.93
CA MET A 236 14.30 -8.04 18.86
C MET A 236 15.70 -7.71 18.29
N ALA A 237 16.37 -8.68 17.67
CA ALA A 237 17.68 -8.48 17.05
C ALA A 237 17.65 -7.49 15.88
N LEU A 238 16.61 -7.55 15.03
CA LEU A 238 16.39 -6.57 13.95
C LEU A 238 16.20 -5.15 14.51
N LEU A 239 15.45 -5.00 15.60
CA LEU A 239 15.23 -3.72 16.26
C LEU A 239 16.55 -3.16 16.84
N ILE A 240 17.34 -3.99 17.54
CA ILE A 240 18.68 -3.61 18.06
C ILE A 240 19.61 -3.17 16.92
N TYR A 241 19.65 -3.93 15.82
CA TYR A 241 20.57 -3.71 14.70
C TYR A 241 20.36 -2.36 14.01
N GLU A 242 19.11 -1.97 13.72
CA GLU A 242 18.83 -0.68 13.07
C GLU A 242 19.18 0.50 13.99
N LEU A 243 18.88 0.37 15.29
CA LEU A 243 19.03 1.42 16.28
C LEU A 243 20.48 1.64 16.76
N LYS A 244 21.38 0.66 16.58
CA LYS A 244 22.83 0.78 16.86
C LYS A 244 23.50 1.95 16.12
N ASN A 245 22.92 2.41 15.01
CA ASN A 245 23.51 3.41 14.12
C ASN A 245 22.90 4.83 14.25
N LEU A 246 21.97 5.07 15.18
CA LEU A 246 21.34 6.40 15.35
C LEU A 246 21.86 7.12 16.60
N ASN A 247 22.44 8.31 16.40
CA ASN A 247 22.76 9.25 17.48
C ASN A 247 21.46 9.85 18.06
N LEU A 248 20.90 9.19 19.08
CA LEU A 248 19.65 9.60 19.74
C LEU A 248 19.90 10.37 21.04
N ASP A 249 19.20 11.49 21.14
CA ASP A 249 19.09 12.33 22.33
C ASP A 249 18.56 11.55 23.56
N LYS A 250 19.04 11.90 24.76
CA LYS A 250 18.92 11.10 26.00
C LYS A 250 17.47 10.73 26.32
N ARG A 251 16.51 11.65 26.15
CA ARG A 251 15.08 11.39 26.40
C ARG A 251 14.50 10.36 25.42
N LYS A 252 14.86 10.45 24.14
CA LYS A 252 14.44 9.49 23.09
C LYS A 252 15.05 8.10 23.31
N ARG A 253 16.24 8.03 23.93
CA ARG A 253 16.90 6.77 24.28
C ARG A 253 16.16 6.04 25.41
N ILE A 254 15.61 6.76 26.39
CA ILE A 254 14.81 6.18 27.48
C ILE A 254 13.48 5.62 26.96
N GLU A 255 12.76 6.38 26.12
CA GLU A 255 11.55 5.91 25.41
C GLU A 255 11.80 4.58 24.67
N LEU A 256 12.95 4.49 24.00
CA LEU A 256 13.37 3.35 23.22
C LEU A 256 13.73 2.12 24.07
N CYS A 257 14.46 2.31 25.18
CA CYS A 257 14.77 1.24 26.13
C CYS A 257 13.50 0.64 26.77
N PHE A 258 12.48 1.46 27.05
CA PHE A 258 11.19 0.97 27.54
C PHE A 258 10.49 0.06 26.50
N MET A 259 10.50 0.46 25.23
CA MET A 259 9.94 -0.36 24.14
C MET A 259 10.69 -1.70 23.95
N PHE A 260 12.02 -1.71 24.13
CA PHE A 260 12.81 -2.95 24.18
C PHE A 260 12.44 -3.84 25.37
N ALA A 261 12.26 -3.28 26.56
CA ALA A 261 11.91 -4.05 27.76
C ALA A 261 10.58 -4.81 27.57
N VAL A 262 9.54 -4.14 27.06
CA VAL A 262 8.24 -4.78 26.76
C VAL A 262 8.37 -5.85 25.66
N GLY A 263 9.21 -5.62 24.64
CA GLY A 263 9.52 -6.64 23.63
C GLY A 263 10.24 -7.88 24.19
N SER A 264 11.18 -7.69 25.12
CA SER A 264 11.89 -8.78 25.78
C SER A 264 10.99 -9.60 26.73
N PHE A 265 9.98 -8.96 27.32
CA PHE A 265 9.01 -9.63 28.19
C PHE A 265 8.17 -10.67 27.42
N ALA A 266 7.74 -10.35 26.20
CA ALA A 266 7.03 -11.31 25.34
C ALA A 266 7.86 -12.59 25.13
N CYS A 267 9.11 -12.46 24.71
CA CYS A 267 10.02 -13.60 24.52
C CYS A 267 10.23 -14.42 25.81
N ALA A 268 10.27 -13.77 26.97
CA ALA A 268 10.35 -14.47 28.27
C ALA A 268 9.07 -15.25 28.59
N THR A 269 7.89 -14.76 28.22
CA THR A 269 6.63 -15.51 28.40
C THR A 269 6.58 -16.75 27.52
N SER A 270 7.08 -16.68 26.28
CA SER A 270 7.25 -17.82 25.38
C SER A 270 8.16 -18.91 25.98
N MET A 271 9.27 -18.51 26.64
CA MET A 271 10.16 -19.45 27.35
C MET A 271 9.53 -20.08 28.59
N ILE A 272 8.70 -19.34 29.33
CA ILE A 272 7.98 -19.88 30.49
C ILE A 272 6.91 -20.89 30.04
N ARG A 273 6.17 -20.58 28.97
CA ARG A 273 5.15 -21.47 28.40
C ARG A 273 5.72 -22.83 27.98
N LEU A 274 6.87 -22.84 27.31
CA LEU A 274 7.57 -24.06 26.92
C LEU A 274 7.87 -25.00 28.11
N ARG A 275 8.19 -24.45 29.30
CA ARG A 275 8.37 -25.26 30.53
C ARG A 275 7.08 -25.96 30.94
N TYR A 276 5.94 -25.28 30.87
CA TYR A 276 4.63 -25.87 31.17
C TYR A 276 4.20 -26.89 30.12
N LEU A 277 4.51 -26.67 28.83
CA LEU A 277 4.28 -27.66 27.77
C LEU A 277 5.06 -28.97 27.99
N ILE A 278 6.32 -28.87 28.40
CA ILE A 278 7.17 -30.04 28.74
C ILE A 278 6.66 -30.79 29.98
N HIS A 279 6.01 -30.09 30.93
CA HIS A 279 5.37 -30.73 32.08
C HIS A 279 4.05 -31.40 31.69
N TYR A 280 3.24 -30.74 30.87
CA TYR A 280 1.96 -31.22 30.36
C TYR A 280 2.08 -32.51 29.55
N GLY A 281 3.10 -32.63 28.69
CA GLY A 281 3.43 -33.86 27.97
C GLY A 281 3.91 -35.03 28.86
N LYS A 282 3.89 -34.86 30.19
CA LYS A 282 4.14 -35.90 31.20
C LYS A 282 3.02 -35.97 32.25
N SER A 283 1.91 -35.24 32.05
CA SER A 283 0.82 -35.13 33.00
C SER A 283 -0.40 -35.94 32.55
N ILE A 284 -1.03 -36.65 33.47
CA ILE A 284 -2.18 -37.51 33.18
C ILE A 284 -3.50 -36.71 33.17
N ASP A 285 -3.64 -35.72 34.06
CA ASP A 285 -4.74 -34.76 33.99
C ASP A 285 -4.40 -33.62 33.03
N THR A 286 -4.72 -33.81 31.76
CA THR A 286 -4.55 -32.80 30.71
C THR A 286 -5.46 -31.58 30.89
N THR A 287 -6.57 -31.70 31.62
CA THR A 287 -7.52 -30.59 31.82
C THR A 287 -7.00 -29.63 32.88
N TRP A 288 -6.51 -30.16 34.00
CA TRP A 288 -5.93 -29.38 35.09
C TRP A 288 -4.60 -28.70 34.68
N ASN A 289 -3.72 -29.43 34.00
CA ASN A 289 -2.39 -28.93 33.64
C ASN A 289 -2.39 -28.09 32.35
N GLY A 290 -3.44 -28.21 31.51
CA GLY A 290 -3.64 -27.32 30.36
C GLY A 290 -3.98 -25.87 30.74
N ALA A 291 -4.46 -25.64 31.96
CA ALA A 291 -4.81 -24.30 32.46
C ALA A 291 -3.62 -23.32 32.43
N ASP A 292 -2.43 -23.74 32.90
CA ASP A 292 -1.25 -22.87 32.92
C ASP A 292 -0.73 -22.56 31.51
N ILE A 293 -0.72 -23.55 30.60
CA ILE A 293 -0.36 -23.31 29.18
C ILE A 293 -1.29 -22.27 28.57
N THR A 294 -2.59 -22.37 28.84
CA THR A 294 -3.61 -21.45 28.34
C THR A 294 -3.36 -20.03 28.86
N ILE A 295 -3.18 -19.88 30.17
CA ILE A 295 -2.91 -18.58 30.83
C ILE A 295 -1.62 -17.95 30.28
N TRP A 296 -0.52 -18.71 30.14
CA TRP A 296 0.72 -18.19 29.56
C TRP A 296 0.62 -17.86 28.06
N SER A 297 -0.21 -18.59 27.30
CA SER A 297 -0.51 -18.28 25.88
C SER A 297 -1.27 -16.97 25.74
N GLU A 298 -2.24 -16.70 26.62
CA GLU A 298 -2.95 -15.42 26.69
C GLU A 298 -1.96 -14.28 27.02
N ILE A 299 -1.13 -14.45 28.06
CA ILE A 299 -0.13 -13.45 28.48
C ILE A 299 0.86 -13.12 27.35
N GLU A 300 1.40 -14.13 26.64
CA GLU A 300 2.30 -13.92 25.50
C GLU A 300 1.60 -13.10 24.41
N THR A 301 0.41 -13.52 23.97
CA THR A 301 -0.38 -12.87 22.92
C THR A 301 -0.71 -11.41 23.27
N TYR A 302 -1.19 -11.19 24.49
CA TYR A 302 -1.54 -9.86 24.98
C TYR A 302 -0.31 -8.96 25.14
N SER A 303 0.83 -9.49 25.61
CA SER A 303 2.07 -8.71 25.72
C SER A 303 2.58 -8.23 24.35
N ALA A 304 2.49 -9.07 23.31
CA ALA A 304 2.84 -8.70 21.93
C ALA A 304 1.90 -7.63 21.37
N VAL A 305 0.59 -7.74 21.62
CA VAL A 305 -0.40 -6.71 21.24
C VAL A 305 -0.11 -5.39 21.96
N ILE A 306 0.09 -5.39 23.28
CA ILE A 306 0.44 -4.21 24.07
C ILE A 306 1.75 -3.57 23.55
N CYS A 307 2.79 -4.37 23.32
CA CYS A 307 4.06 -3.93 22.75
C CYS A 307 3.85 -3.17 21.43
N SER A 308 3.12 -3.77 20.49
CA SER A 308 2.82 -3.15 19.19
C SER A 308 2.05 -1.83 19.34
N CYS A 309 1.08 -1.76 20.26
CA CYS A 309 0.25 -0.58 20.48
C CYS A 309 1.02 0.57 21.13
N LEU A 310 1.90 0.27 22.11
CA LEU A 310 2.76 1.27 22.75
C LEU A 310 3.65 1.99 21.73
N MET A 311 4.11 1.30 20.68
CA MET A 311 4.89 1.92 19.60
C MET A 311 4.12 3.04 18.88
N CYS A 312 2.80 2.87 18.72
CA CYS A 312 1.93 3.85 18.05
C CYS A 312 1.55 5.06 18.92
N LEU A 313 1.62 4.95 20.26
CA LEU A 313 1.16 6.01 21.18
C LEU A 313 2.16 7.17 21.34
N ARG A 314 3.33 7.10 20.68
CA ARG A 314 4.38 8.13 20.66
C ARG A 314 3.89 9.58 20.38
N PRO A 315 2.85 9.85 19.55
CA PRO A 315 2.33 11.20 19.37
C PRO A 315 1.52 11.72 20.58
N LEU A 316 0.78 10.83 21.29
CA LEU A 316 -0.07 11.20 22.43
C LEU A 316 0.74 11.63 23.65
N LEU A 317 1.92 11.04 23.87
CA LEU A 317 2.82 11.41 24.96
C LEU A 317 3.35 12.85 24.87
N LYS A 318 3.26 13.51 23.70
CA LYS A 318 3.54 14.95 23.53
C LYS A 318 2.37 15.85 23.93
N ILE A 319 1.17 15.31 24.06
CA ILE A 319 -0.06 16.03 24.42
C ILE A 319 -0.32 15.92 25.94
N LEU A 320 0.01 14.78 26.54
CA LEU A 320 -0.19 14.49 27.97
C LEU A 320 0.26 15.62 28.94
N PRO A 321 1.42 16.30 28.74
CA PRO A 321 1.86 17.40 29.62
C PRO A 321 0.97 18.66 29.59
N ARG A 322 -0.06 18.72 28.73
CA ARG A 322 -1.06 19.80 28.70
C ARG A 322 -2.36 19.45 29.44
N LEU A 323 -2.54 18.20 29.85
CA LEU A 323 -3.74 17.72 30.55
C LEU A 323 -3.55 17.65 32.08
N PHE A 324 -2.30 17.54 32.55
CA PHE A 324 -1.96 17.59 33.97
C PHE A 324 -0.84 18.62 34.21
N PRO A 325 -1.17 19.89 34.49
CA PRO A 325 -0.20 20.88 34.95
C PRO A 325 0.23 20.52 36.38
N SER A 326 1.49 20.14 36.58
CA SER A 326 2.03 19.94 37.93
C SER A 326 2.12 21.28 38.66
N THR A 327 1.47 21.38 39.82
CA THR A 327 1.46 22.58 40.67
C THR A 327 2.78 22.77 41.42
N THR A 328 3.82 23.22 40.71
CA THR A 328 5.05 23.71 41.36
C THR A 328 4.81 25.08 41.98
N HIS A 329 4.75 25.13 43.31
CA HIS A 329 4.90 26.38 44.07
C HIS A 329 6.21 27.08 43.67
N SER A 330 6.15 28.41 43.54
CA SER A 330 7.31 29.24 43.23
C SER A 330 8.10 29.58 44.48
N HIS A 331 9.43 29.41 44.46
CA HIS A 331 10.33 30.23 45.28
C HIS A 331 11.71 30.43 44.65
N SER A 332 12.09 31.71 44.61
CA SER A 332 13.41 32.37 44.57
C SER A 332 14.69 31.71 43.98
N ARG A 333 15.56 32.58 43.45
CA ARG A 333 16.92 32.28 42.99
C ARG A 333 17.90 32.12 44.17
N SER A 334 18.87 31.20 44.04
CA SER A 334 20.26 31.40 44.49
C SER A 334 21.21 30.44 43.75
N ASN A 335 22.52 30.67 43.88
CA ASN A 335 23.63 29.97 43.21
C ASN A 335 24.92 30.33 44.01
N PRO A 336 26.01 29.52 44.11
CA PRO A 336 26.30 28.22 43.49
C PRO A 336 26.74 27.10 44.48
N ASN A 337 27.24 25.98 43.93
CA ASN A 337 28.18 24.99 44.52
C ASN A 337 27.77 24.14 45.75
N SER A 338 27.63 22.83 45.54
CA SER A 338 28.13 21.78 46.45
C SER A 338 28.19 20.40 45.75
N HIS A 339 28.99 19.46 46.27
CA HIS A 339 29.13 18.08 45.76
C HIS A 339 28.03 17.16 46.32
N PHE A 340 27.47 16.23 45.54
CA PHE A 340 27.53 14.79 45.88
C PHE A 340 27.19 13.78 44.75
N SER A 341 27.66 12.54 44.96
CA SER A 341 27.21 11.24 44.42
C SER A 341 26.80 11.04 42.95
N LYS A 342 27.67 10.27 42.27
CA LYS A 342 27.50 9.34 41.14
C LYS A 342 26.07 8.78 40.87
N PRO A 343 25.65 8.58 39.61
CA PRO A 343 24.45 7.81 39.24
C PRO A 343 24.70 6.29 39.20
N LEU A 344 23.66 5.48 39.43
CA LEU A 344 23.72 4.03 39.20
C LEU A 344 23.70 3.70 37.69
N PHE A 345 24.65 2.88 37.24
CA PHE A 345 24.74 2.34 35.89
C PHE A 345 24.86 0.80 35.98
N ALA A 346 23.74 0.09 35.89
CA ALA A 346 23.72 -1.38 35.80
C ALA A 346 22.40 -1.87 35.19
N PHE A 347 22.45 -2.40 33.96
CA PHE A 347 21.51 -3.40 33.38
C PHE A 347 21.79 -3.75 31.90
N CYS A 348 22.82 -3.20 31.25
CA CYS A 348 23.13 -3.42 29.83
C CYS A 348 24.41 -4.23 29.57
N THR A 349 24.55 -5.40 30.21
CA THR A 349 25.61 -6.38 29.91
C THR A 349 25.16 -7.80 30.28
N LEU A 350 24.74 -8.59 29.29
CA LEU A 350 24.74 -10.07 29.34
C LEU A 350 24.67 -10.63 27.90
N ILE A 351 25.83 -10.94 27.32
CA ILE A 351 25.98 -11.84 26.16
C ILE A 351 27.24 -12.70 26.44
N PRO A 352 27.08 -13.98 26.82
CA PRO A 352 28.18 -14.93 26.86
C PRO A 352 28.48 -15.48 25.45
N HIS A 353 29.75 -15.72 25.14
CA HIS A 353 30.19 -16.39 23.91
C HIS A 353 30.52 -17.86 24.19
N GLY A 354 30.05 -18.75 23.32
CA GLY A 354 30.67 -20.06 23.05
C GLY A 354 30.16 -21.27 23.84
N VAL A 355 29.85 -22.34 23.11
CA VAL A 355 30.55 -23.65 23.11
C VAL A 355 30.09 -24.41 21.86
N ASN A 356 30.98 -25.22 21.28
CA ASN A 356 30.70 -26.09 20.12
C ASN A 356 30.63 -27.57 20.53
N ASN A 357 30.13 -28.40 19.62
CA ASN A 357 30.19 -29.88 19.61
C ASN A 357 29.31 -30.66 20.60
N ALA A 358 28.21 -31.21 20.07
CA ALA A 358 27.87 -32.63 20.19
C ALA A 358 26.94 -33.03 19.03
N PHE A 359 27.28 -34.07 18.27
CA PHE A 359 26.47 -34.60 17.16
C PHE A 359 26.51 -36.13 17.18
N GLY A 360 25.36 -36.79 17.07
CA GLY A 360 25.22 -38.26 16.99
C GLY A 360 24.14 -38.81 17.95
N GLY A 361 23.25 -39.72 17.53
CA GLY A 361 23.03 -40.20 16.16
C GLY A 361 21.93 -41.28 16.02
N ASN A 362 21.45 -41.46 14.79
CA ASN A 362 20.77 -42.62 14.18
C ASN A 362 19.72 -43.47 14.94
N ALA A 363 18.44 -43.36 14.54
CA ALA A 363 17.56 -44.45 14.01
C ALA A 363 16.14 -43.85 13.72
N ASN A 364 15.39 -44.10 12.63
CA ASN A 364 14.91 -45.35 12.00
C ASN A 364 13.95 -46.16 12.93
N LEU A 365 12.77 -46.68 12.52
CA LEU A 365 12.34 -47.11 11.17
C LEU A 365 10.78 -47.27 11.01
N ARG A 366 10.23 -46.84 9.85
CA ARG A 366 9.05 -47.31 9.04
C ARG A 366 7.62 -47.63 9.61
N LEU A 367 6.65 -47.17 8.79
CA LEU A 367 5.23 -47.56 8.55
C LEU A 367 5.09 -48.97 7.89
N PRO A 368 3.90 -49.56 7.53
CA PRO A 368 2.51 -49.04 7.33
C PRO A 368 1.47 -49.76 8.24
N VAL A 369 0.34 -50.44 7.89
CA VAL A 369 -0.87 -50.20 7.01
C VAL A 369 -2.14 -50.28 7.95
N ASN A 370 -3.45 -50.53 7.66
CA ASN A 370 -4.34 -50.65 6.46
C ASN A 370 -5.85 -50.38 6.77
N PHE A 371 -6.67 -50.30 5.70
CA PHE A 371 -8.13 -50.62 5.55
C PHE A 371 -9.29 -49.83 6.23
N LEU A 372 -10.49 -50.03 5.65
CA LEU A 372 -11.82 -49.35 5.74
C LEU A 372 -12.93 -50.40 6.12
N PRO A 373 -14.28 -50.20 6.04
CA PRO A 373 -15.15 -49.04 5.70
C PRO A 373 -16.44 -48.83 6.58
N SER A 374 -17.33 -47.88 6.18
CA SER A 374 -18.83 -47.88 6.29
C SER A 374 -19.54 -47.81 7.68
N THR A 375 -20.79 -47.34 7.90
CA THR A 375 -21.81 -46.51 7.17
C THR A 375 -22.96 -46.15 8.15
N GLY A 376 -23.75 -45.07 7.94
CA GLY A 376 -25.12 -44.96 8.51
C GLY A 376 -25.65 -43.55 8.86
N ASN A 377 -26.91 -43.27 8.53
CA ASN A 377 -27.68 -42.06 8.92
C ASN A 377 -28.37 -42.27 10.32
N ASP A 378 -29.24 -41.41 10.89
CA ASP A 378 -30.05 -40.27 10.42
C ASP A 378 -30.58 -39.39 11.59
N PHE A 379 -31.15 -38.20 11.27
CA PHE A 379 -32.22 -37.39 11.96
C PHE A 379 -32.07 -35.85 11.95
N LEU A 380 -33.21 -35.14 11.95
CA LEU A 380 -33.34 -33.67 11.77
C LEU A 380 -34.55 -33.05 12.52
N ARG A 381 -34.68 -31.69 12.42
CA ARG A 381 -35.80 -30.77 12.85
C ARG A 381 -35.85 -30.42 14.36
N LYS A 382 -36.26 -29.21 14.82
CA LYS A 382 -36.93 -28.00 14.24
C LYS A 382 -36.32 -26.67 14.75
N ARG A 383 -36.64 -25.52 14.13
CA ARG A 383 -36.50 -24.12 14.66
C ARG A 383 -37.66 -23.22 14.19
N ARG A 384 -37.83 -22.01 14.78
CA ARG A 384 -38.70 -20.89 14.32
C ARG A 384 -37.96 -19.52 14.45
N PRO A 385 -38.36 -18.45 13.70
CA PRO A 385 -37.73 -17.12 13.75
C PRO A 385 -38.52 -16.06 14.58
N ILE A 386 -37.95 -14.84 14.70
CA ILE A 386 -38.50 -13.67 15.43
C ILE A 386 -38.69 -12.47 14.46
N SER A 387 -39.62 -11.56 14.75
CA SER A 387 -40.06 -10.47 13.85
C SER A 387 -39.44 -9.08 14.14
N MET A 388 -39.28 -8.29 13.07
CA MET A 388 -38.48 -7.06 13.00
C MET A 388 -39.15 -5.80 13.58
N ASN A 389 -40.48 -5.76 13.72
CA ASN A 389 -41.19 -4.55 14.18
C ASN A 389 -40.82 -4.12 15.61
N SER A 390 -40.38 -5.06 16.44
CA SER A 390 -39.93 -4.82 17.83
C SER A 390 -38.70 -3.91 17.98
N ILE A 391 -37.97 -3.65 16.89
CA ILE A 391 -36.75 -2.85 16.89
C ILE A 391 -37.06 -1.34 16.73
N LEU A 392 -38.12 -0.99 15.99
CA LEU A 392 -38.39 0.40 15.60
C LEU A 392 -38.94 1.27 16.74
N GLU A 393 -39.82 0.74 17.58
CA GLU A 393 -40.43 1.51 18.68
C GLU A 393 -39.42 2.02 19.71
N ARG A 394 -38.28 1.33 19.88
CA ARG A 394 -37.22 1.72 20.83
C ARG A 394 -36.33 2.88 20.36
N ALA A 395 -36.41 3.30 19.10
CA ALA A 395 -35.53 4.34 18.54
C ALA A 395 -36.06 5.78 18.73
N SER A 396 -37.35 5.95 19.01
CA SER A 396 -38.07 7.24 18.97
C SER A 396 -37.39 8.42 19.73
N PRO A 397 -37.05 8.33 21.03
CA PRO A 397 -36.60 9.50 21.79
C PRO A 397 -35.19 10.00 21.46
N ALA A 398 -34.37 9.22 20.74
CA ALA A 398 -32.98 9.58 20.44
C ALA A 398 -32.82 10.49 19.21
N LEU A 399 -33.78 10.47 18.29
CA LEU A 399 -33.69 11.11 16.97
C LEU A 399 -33.39 12.63 17.01
N PRO A 400 -34.07 13.47 17.82
CA PRO A 400 -33.77 14.90 17.85
C PRO A 400 -32.38 15.20 18.44
N TYR A 401 -31.92 14.43 19.43
CA TYR A 401 -30.57 14.57 19.99
C TYR A 401 -29.49 14.20 18.97
N ILE A 402 -29.72 13.17 18.14
CA ILE A 402 -28.82 12.79 17.04
C ILE A 402 -28.76 13.92 15.98
N LEU A 403 -29.88 14.54 15.63
CA LEU A 403 -29.94 15.67 14.71
C LEU A 403 -29.21 16.91 15.27
N ILE A 404 -29.48 17.29 16.52
CA ILE A 404 -28.85 18.45 17.17
C ILE A 404 -27.33 18.24 17.32
N THR A 405 -26.88 17.06 17.75
CA THR A 405 -25.46 16.75 17.87
C THR A 405 -24.75 16.68 16.51
N SER A 406 -25.43 16.19 15.46
CA SER A 406 -24.91 16.20 14.09
C SER A 406 -24.75 17.62 13.54
N LEU A 407 -25.75 18.49 13.73
CA LEU A 407 -25.70 19.89 13.32
C LEU A 407 -24.64 20.67 14.12
N ALA A 408 -24.53 20.44 15.42
CA ALA A 408 -23.47 21.01 16.25
C ALA A 408 -22.08 20.54 15.78
N PHE A 409 -21.90 19.25 15.47
CA PHE A 409 -20.63 18.71 14.96
C PHE A 409 -20.26 19.30 13.60
N ILE A 410 -21.21 19.49 12.68
CA ILE A 410 -21.00 20.16 11.39
C ILE A 410 -20.58 21.62 11.60
N SER A 411 -21.31 22.37 12.43
CA SER A 411 -20.99 23.76 12.76
C SER A 411 -19.63 23.91 13.43
N ILE A 412 -19.29 23.07 14.41
CA ILE A 412 -17.98 23.02 15.07
C ILE A 412 -16.88 22.65 14.06
N SER A 413 -17.13 21.73 13.13
CA SER A 413 -16.18 21.36 12.07
C SER A 413 -15.90 22.52 11.12
N ILE A 414 -16.92 23.29 10.74
CA ILE A 414 -16.80 24.51 9.93
C ILE A 414 -16.03 25.60 10.70
N VAL A 415 -16.39 25.87 11.96
CA VAL A 415 -15.70 26.86 12.81
C VAL A 415 -14.22 26.48 13.01
N ILE A 416 -13.92 25.23 13.34
CA ILE A 416 -12.54 24.72 13.48
C ILE A 416 -11.79 24.85 12.14
N HIS A 417 -12.44 24.61 11.00
CA HIS A 417 -11.81 24.76 9.69
C HIS A 417 -11.50 26.23 9.35
N ILE A 418 -12.43 27.15 9.62
CA ILE A 418 -12.24 28.59 9.43
C ILE A 418 -11.14 29.12 10.38
N VAL A 419 -11.20 28.77 11.66
CA VAL A 419 -10.16 29.10 12.65
C VAL A 419 -8.80 28.50 12.24
N LYS A 420 -8.78 27.30 11.65
CA LYS A 420 -7.55 26.72 11.10
C LYS A 420 -7.04 27.47 9.85
N GLN A 421 -7.92 27.94 8.97
CA GLN A 421 -7.54 28.73 7.79
C GLN A 421 -7.08 30.15 8.13
N ILE A 422 -7.54 30.73 9.25
CA ILE A 422 -7.23 32.11 9.65
C ILE A 422 -6.11 32.16 10.71
N VAL A 423 -6.26 31.44 11.83
CA VAL A 423 -5.36 31.52 13.00
C VAL A 423 -4.18 30.56 12.88
N PHE A 424 -4.43 29.33 12.42
CA PHE A 424 -3.38 28.33 12.18
C PHE A 424 -2.99 28.27 10.69
N SER A 425 -3.11 29.39 9.99
CA SER A 425 -2.65 29.53 8.61
C SER A 425 -1.14 29.32 8.57
N ASN A 426 -0.72 28.19 8.00
CA ASN A 426 0.69 27.87 7.95
C ASN A 426 1.37 28.83 6.99
N LYS A 427 2.16 29.77 7.55
CA LYS A 427 3.02 30.66 6.76
C LYS A 427 4.00 29.83 5.92
N ASP A 428 4.30 28.60 6.33
CA ASP A 428 5.17 27.68 5.62
C ASP A 428 4.54 26.99 4.38
N GLU A 429 3.47 27.54 3.79
CA GLU A 429 2.77 26.91 2.66
C GLU A 429 2.19 27.91 1.65
N PRO A 430 1.93 27.50 0.39
CA PRO A 430 1.19 28.32 -0.56
C PRO A 430 -0.17 28.79 -0.01
N PRO A 431 -0.50 30.09 -0.17
CA PRO A 431 -1.74 30.67 0.28
C PRO A 431 -2.89 29.87 -0.32
N LEU A 432 -3.75 29.42 0.59
CA LEU A 432 -4.88 28.59 0.27
C LEU A 432 -6.04 29.51 -0.14
N VAL A 433 -6.68 29.21 -1.26
CA VAL A 433 -7.98 29.80 -1.58
C VAL A 433 -8.93 29.47 -0.44
N PHE A 434 -9.39 30.52 0.25
CA PHE A 434 -10.29 30.43 1.39
C PHE A 434 -11.55 29.64 1.04
N SER A 435 -12.01 28.78 1.95
CA SER A 435 -13.10 27.86 1.68
C SER A 435 -13.90 27.52 2.94
N TRP A 436 -15.18 27.85 2.96
CA TRP A 436 -16.07 27.63 4.10
C TRP A 436 -16.19 26.16 4.53
N LEU A 437 -16.21 25.22 3.58
CA LEU A 437 -16.48 23.80 3.86
C LEU A 437 -15.20 22.96 3.82
N PRO A 438 -14.84 22.21 4.89
CA PRO A 438 -13.56 21.49 4.97
C PRO A 438 -13.38 20.38 3.93
N LEU A 439 -14.45 19.67 3.57
CA LEU A 439 -14.38 18.57 2.61
C LEU A 439 -14.54 19.05 1.15
N ILE A 440 -15.46 19.97 0.90
CA ILE A 440 -15.74 20.47 -0.46
C ILE A 440 -14.71 21.50 -0.91
N GLY A 441 -14.17 22.33 -0.01
CA GLY A 441 -13.14 23.29 -0.35
C GLY A 441 -13.60 24.30 -1.40
N SER A 442 -12.79 24.47 -2.44
CA SER A 442 -13.08 25.30 -3.62
C SER A 442 -13.71 24.51 -4.79
N THR A 443 -14.07 23.23 -4.59
CA THR A 443 -14.48 22.30 -5.69
C THR A 443 -15.62 22.86 -6.55
N ILE A 444 -16.59 23.57 -5.98
CA ILE A 444 -17.75 24.09 -6.72
C ILE A 444 -17.35 25.24 -7.65
N GLU A 445 -16.58 26.22 -7.15
CA GLU A 445 -16.12 27.36 -7.96
C GLU A 445 -15.08 26.92 -9.01
N TYR A 446 -14.19 25.98 -8.64
CA TYR A 446 -13.26 25.36 -9.57
C TYR A 446 -13.96 24.51 -10.64
N GLY A 447 -14.96 23.71 -10.24
CA GLY A 447 -15.61 22.72 -11.10
C GLY A 447 -16.54 23.34 -12.15
N THR A 448 -17.12 24.50 -11.85
CA THR A 448 -17.94 25.27 -12.79
C THR A 448 -17.09 26.05 -13.79
N HIS A 449 -16.11 26.83 -13.35
CA HIS A 449 -15.31 27.69 -14.23
C HIS A 449 -13.81 27.70 -13.86
N PRO A 450 -13.05 26.62 -14.13
CA PRO A 450 -11.68 26.46 -13.65
C PRO A 450 -10.72 27.55 -14.14
N TYR A 451 -10.87 28.05 -15.38
CA TYR A 451 -10.03 29.13 -15.89
C TYR A 451 -10.34 30.48 -15.23
N LYS A 452 -11.63 30.80 -15.00
CA LYS A 452 -12.06 32.01 -14.28
C LYS A 452 -11.56 31.98 -12.83
N PHE A 453 -11.65 30.82 -12.18
CA PHE A 453 -11.04 30.54 -10.89
C PHE A 453 -9.52 30.76 -10.91
N TYR A 454 -8.80 30.15 -11.86
CA TYR A 454 -7.35 30.32 -11.97
C TYR A 454 -6.94 31.78 -12.16
N PHE A 455 -7.54 32.53 -13.09
CA PHE A 455 -7.19 33.94 -13.30
C PHE A 455 -7.58 34.84 -12.11
N LYS A 456 -8.74 34.61 -11.47
CA LYS A 456 -9.17 35.32 -10.25
C LYS A 456 -8.15 35.16 -9.13
N TYR A 457 -7.70 33.95 -8.88
CA TYR A 457 -6.76 33.66 -7.79
C TYR A 457 -5.29 33.86 -8.17
N GLN A 458 -4.93 33.85 -9.46
CA GLN A 458 -3.63 34.33 -9.96
C GLN A 458 -3.49 35.84 -9.71
N LYS A 459 -4.52 36.65 -10.00
CA LYS A 459 -4.54 38.08 -9.67
C LYS A 459 -4.46 38.35 -8.15
N LYS A 460 -4.99 37.44 -7.32
CA LYS A 460 -5.02 37.61 -5.85
C LYS A 460 -3.79 37.06 -5.11
N PHE A 461 -3.12 36.03 -5.63
CA PHE A 461 -2.06 35.29 -4.92
C PHE A 461 -0.77 35.06 -5.74
N GLY A 462 -0.70 35.61 -6.96
CA GLY A 462 0.42 35.50 -7.90
C GLY A 462 0.40 34.22 -8.75
N ASN A 463 1.46 34.00 -9.53
CA ASN A 463 1.63 32.84 -10.44
C ASN A 463 1.78 31.48 -9.72
N THR A 464 1.51 31.42 -8.41
CA THR A 464 1.57 30.19 -7.60
C THR A 464 0.63 30.31 -6.40
N PHE A 465 -0.28 29.36 -6.21
CA PHE A 465 -1.20 29.31 -5.06
C PHE A 465 -1.76 27.91 -4.88
N SER A 466 -2.47 27.66 -3.78
CA SER A 466 -3.14 26.38 -3.54
C SER A 466 -4.63 26.53 -3.30
N PHE A 467 -5.37 25.44 -3.47
CA PHE A 467 -6.81 25.35 -3.17
C PHE A 467 -7.16 23.93 -2.70
N ILE A 468 -8.27 23.79 -1.96
CA ILE A 468 -8.80 22.48 -1.60
C ILE A 468 -9.75 22.01 -2.70
N LEU A 469 -9.58 20.79 -3.19
CA LEU A 469 -10.52 20.11 -4.07
C LEU A 469 -10.76 18.70 -3.52
N VAL A 470 -12.02 18.42 -3.13
CA VAL A 470 -12.47 17.17 -2.48
C VAL A 470 -11.49 16.68 -1.40
N GLY A 471 -11.32 17.49 -0.35
CA GLY A 471 -10.47 17.20 0.81
C GLY A 471 -8.95 17.21 0.57
N ARG A 472 -8.48 17.50 -0.65
CA ARG A 472 -7.04 17.51 -1.01
C ARG A 472 -6.54 18.90 -1.38
N LYS A 473 -5.37 19.28 -0.87
CA LYS A 473 -4.67 20.51 -1.28
C LYS A 473 -3.99 20.28 -2.65
N HIS A 474 -4.32 21.12 -3.62
CA HIS A 474 -3.67 21.18 -4.94
C HIS A 474 -2.90 22.51 -5.05
N THR A 475 -1.81 22.53 -5.82
CA THR A 475 -0.95 23.72 -6.01
C THR A 475 -0.72 23.99 -7.49
N PHE A 476 -0.88 25.25 -7.90
CA PHE A 476 -0.63 25.75 -9.25
C PHE A 476 0.73 26.47 -9.30
N MET A 477 1.47 26.37 -10.42
CA MET A 477 2.74 27.09 -10.67
C MET A 477 2.88 27.40 -12.18
N LYS A 478 3.28 28.62 -12.56
CA LYS A 478 3.29 29.09 -13.97
C LYS A 478 4.65 29.55 -14.54
N TYR A 479 5.72 29.57 -13.75
CA TYR A 479 6.87 30.47 -14.01
C TYR A 479 7.84 30.14 -15.16
N SER A 480 7.83 28.94 -15.76
CA SER A 480 8.94 28.48 -16.64
C SER A 480 8.60 28.11 -18.09
N LEU A 481 7.34 28.26 -18.51
CA LEU A 481 6.89 27.99 -19.89
C LEU A 481 6.08 29.18 -20.42
N THR A 482 6.66 30.38 -20.39
CA THR A 482 6.07 31.59 -20.99
C THR A 482 6.34 31.63 -22.51
N PRO A 483 5.45 32.23 -23.32
CA PRO A 483 5.64 32.32 -24.78
C PRO A 483 7.00 32.92 -25.17
N ASP A 484 7.41 34.00 -24.50
CA ASP A 484 8.64 34.76 -24.81
C ASP A 484 9.91 33.92 -24.64
N LYS A 485 9.87 32.97 -23.68
CA LYS A 485 10.96 32.04 -23.31
C LYS A 485 10.87 30.71 -24.09
N LEU A 486 9.68 30.31 -24.53
CA LEU A 486 9.54 29.23 -25.51
C LEU A 486 10.15 29.65 -26.86
N GLN A 487 9.88 30.88 -27.32
CA GLN A 487 10.41 31.37 -28.60
C GLN A 487 11.95 31.46 -28.66
N SER A 488 12.67 31.54 -27.54
CA SER A 488 14.13 31.47 -27.52
C SER A 488 14.70 30.04 -27.62
N TYR A 489 13.87 29.00 -27.48
CA TYR A 489 14.32 27.60 -27.61
C TYR A 489 14.43 27.13 -29.07
N ALA A 490 13.67 27.68 -30.01
CA ALA A 490 13.69 27.23 -31.41
C ALA A 490 15.08 27.35 -32.08
N PRO A 491 15.86 28.44 -31.92
CA PRO A 491 17.26 28.49 -32.40
C PRO A 491 18.17 27.42 -31.77
N LEU A 492 17.95 27.06 -30.49
CA LEU A 492 18.69 25.99 -29.82
C LEU A 492 18.36 24.63 -30.45
N PHE A 493 17.10 24.40 -30.83
CA PHE A 493 16.66 23.17 -31.48
C PHE A 493 17.34 22.98 -32.84
N PHE A 494 17.31 24.00 -33.72
CA PHE A 494 18.01 23.98 -35.01
C PHE A 494 19.51 23.69 -34.84
N ASN A 495 20.15 24.30 -33.83
CA ASN A 495 21.58 24.14 -33.57
C ASN A 495 21.94 22.73 -33.05
N GLU A 496 21.11 22.12 -32.21
CA GLU A 496 21.29 20.72 -31.75
C GLU A 496 21.04 19.70 -32.87
N MET A 497 20.05 19.93 -33.75
CA MET A 497 19.76 19.04 -34.87
C MET A 497 20.87 19.04 -35.92
N GLY A 498 21.40 20.22 -36.28
CA GLY A 498 22.61 20.31 -37.10
C GLY A 498 23.77 19.54 -36.49
N ARG A 499 24.13 19.84 -35.22
CA ARG A 499 25.20 19.14 -34.49
C ARG A 499 25.00 17.63 -34.31
N TYR A 500 23.77 17.11 -34.42
CA TYR A 500 23.51 15.67 -34.48
C TYR A 500 23.77 15.13 -35.90
N ILE A 501 23.17 15.73 -36.93
CA ILE A 501 23.27 15.31 -38.33
C ILE A 501 24.70 15.40 -38.87
N ASP A 502 25.46 16.43 -38.49
CA ASP A 502 26.87 16.61 -38.89
C ASP A 502 27.79 15.50 -38.31
N LYS A 503 27.36 14.83 -37.24
CA LYS A 503 28.13 13.80 -36.53
C LYS A 503 27.66 12.38 -36.83
N ALA A 504 26.35 12.17 -36.95
CA ALA A 504 25.73 10.85 -37.09
C ALA A 504 26.11 10.19 -38.43
N ASP A 505 26.76 9.03 -38.37
CA ASP A 505 27.21 8.29 -39.56
C ASP A 505 26.07 7.98 -40.54
N CYS A 506 24.84 7.78 -40.04
CA CYS A 506 23.64 7.51 -40.83
C CYS A 506 23.11 8.69 -41.67
N PHE A 507 23.63 9.91 -41.49
CA PHE A 507 23.26 11.11 -42.25
C PHE A 507 24.37 11.63 -43.18
N ARG A 508 25.47 10.88 -43.37
CA ARG A 508 26.54 11.25 -44.30
C ARG A 508 26.14 11.05 -45.77
N GLY A 509 26.59 11.96 -46.63
CA GLY A 509 26.32 11.97 -48.07
C GLY A 509 24.98 12.61 -48.44
N ASP A 510 24.51 12.28 -49.66
CA ASP A 510 23.30 12.85 -50.25
C ASP A 510 22.06 11.95 -50.12
N LYS A 511 22.24 10.64 -49.90
CA LYS A 511 21.13 9.68 -49.68
C LYS A 511 21.56 8.61 -48.68
N GLY A 512 20.62 8.10 -47.89
CA GLY A 512 20.91 7.06 -46.90
C GLY A 512 19.68 6.43 -46.27
N ILE A 513 19.92 5.56 -45.27
CA ILE A 513 18.90 4.90 -44.45
C ILE A 513 19.22 5.19 -42.99
N PHE A 514 18.19 5.49 -42.19
CA PHE A 514 18.29 5.69 -40.75
C PHE A 514 17.20 4.92 -40.01
N ASP A 515 17.46 4.51 -38.77
CA ASP A 515 16.38 4.16 -37.85
C ASP A 515 15.77 5.45 -37.28
N VAL A 516 14.47 5.59 -37.49
CA VAL A 516 13.68 6.76 -37.15
C VAL A 516 13.55 6.87 -35.63
N VAL A 517 13.17 5.78 -34.96
CA VAL A 517 12.87 5.79 -33.52
C VAL A 517 14.14 6.07 -32.71
N GLU A 518 15.27 5.47 -33.09
CA GLU A 518 16.56 5.75 -32.46
C GLU A 518 17.02 7.20 -32.69
N SER A 519 17.05 7.65 -33.95
CA SER A 519 17.57 8.98 -34.28
C SER A 519 16.72 10.11 -33.71
N VAL A 520 15.39 9.97 -33.82
CA VAL A 520 14.43 10.96 -33.30
C VAL A 520 14.50 11.01 -31.78
N ALA A 521 14.62 9.87 -31.08
CA ALA A 521 14.81 9.88 -29.63
C ALA A 521 16.09 10.63 -29.21
N ILE A 522 17.19 10.51 -29.96
CA ILE A 522 18.41 11.28 -29.67
C ILE A 522 18.20 12.78 -29.94
N MET A 523 17.54 13.14 -31.06
CA MET A 523 17.18 14.52 -31.38
C MET A 523 16.28 15.16 -30.30
N THR A 524 15.21 14.49 -29.87
CA THR A 524 14.32 15.03 -28.83
C THR A 524 15.00 15.15 -27.47
N LEU A 525 15.90 14.22 -27.14
CA LEU A 525 16.64 14.24 -25.88
C LEU A 525 17.61 15.43 -25.84
N PHE A 526 18.39 15.62 -26.90
CA PHE A 526 19.36 16.73 -27.00
C PHE A 526 18.67 18.09 -27.07
N THR A 527 17.59 18.23 -27.84
CA THR A 527 16.81 19.47 -27.92
C THR A 527 16.11 19.81 -26.59
N ALA A 528 15.50 18.83 -25.91
CA ALA A 528 14.87 19.04 -24.60
C ALA A 528 15.90 19.35 -23.50
N ALA A 529 17.03 18.64 -23.47
CA ALA A 529 18.11 18.91 -22.52
C ALA A 529 18.67 20.32 -22.70
N ARG A 530 19.04 20.70 -23.94
CA ARG A 530 19.67 21.99 -24.24
C ARG A 530 18.80 23.19 -23.87
N SER A 531 17.48 23.07 -24.06
CA SER A 531 16.51 24.15 -23.87
C SER A 531 15.97 24.24 -22.44
N LEU A 532 15.51 23.13 -21.87
CA LEU A 532 14.89 23.12 -20.55
C LEU A 532 15.93 23.03 -19.43
N GLN A 533 17.05 22.35 -19.65
CA GLN A 533 17.98 21.93 -18.59
C GLN A 533 19.37 22.58 -18.64
N GLY A 534 19.63 23.36 -19.69
CA GLY A 534 20.89 24.07 -19.88
C GLY A 534 22.00 23.25 -20.55
N ARG A 535 23.08 23.96 -20.84
CA ARG A 535 24.28 23.47 -21.54
C ARG A 535 24.99 22.40 -20.73
N GLU A 536 25.20 22.56 -19.42
CA GLU A 536 25.99 21.60 -18.63
C GLU A 536 25.36 20.20 -18.63
N VAL A 537 24.02 20.12 -18.58
CA VAL A 537 23.28 18.85 -18.65
C VAL A 537 23.36 18.28 -20.06
N ARG A 538 23.20 19.12 -21.10
CA ARG A 538 23.33 18.71 -22.50
C ARG A 538 24.73 18.20 -22.86
N GLU A 539 25.78 18.83 -22.34
CA GLU A 539 27.17 18.41 -22.54
C GLU A 539 27.49 17.12 -21.79
N SER A 540 26.90 16.93 -20.61
CA SER A 540 26.99 15.69 -19.82
C SER A 540 26.34 14.48 -20.51
N LEU A 541 25.36 14.70 -21.41
CA LEU A 541 24.66 13.62 -22.15
C LEU A 541 25.50 12.94 -23.24
N ASN A 542 26.75 13.33 -23.47
CA ASN A 542 27.63 12.71 -24.47
C ASN A 542 28.39 11.47 -23.93
N GLY A 543 27.91 10.82 -22.88
CA GLY A 543 28.61 9.75 -22.18
C GLY A 543 27.79 9.10 -21.06
N GLU A 544 28.35 8.99 -19.85
CA GLU A 544 27.74 8.27 -18.73
C GLU A 544 26.27 8.64 -18.47
N LEU A 545 25.92 9.93 -18.53
CA LEU A 545 24.56 10.39 -18.23
C LEU A 545 23.49 9.79 -19.18
N ALA A 546 23.82 9.54 -20.46
CA ALA A 546 22.91 8.89 -21.39
C ALA A 546 22.63 7.43 -20.98
N ASN A 547 23.67 6.70 -20.58
CA ASN A 547 23.53 5.33 -20.06
C ASN A 547 22.71 5.28 -18.76
N LEU A 548 22.83 6.30 -17.89
CA LEU A 548 22.00 6.41 -16.69
C LEU A 548 20.53 6.70 -17.04
N TYR A 549 20.25 7.54 -18.05
CA TYR A 549 18.89 7.76 -18.52
C TYR A 549 18.29 6.51 -19.17
N HIS A 550 19.08 5.72 -19.91
CA HIS A 550 18.66 4.41 -20.42
C HIS A 550 18.35 3.41 -19.28
N ASP A 551 19.21 3.30 -18.26
CA ASP A 551 18.95 2.44 -17.08
C ASP A 551 17.71 2.88 -16.27
N LEU A 552 17.33 4.16 -16.35
CA LEU A 552 16.09 4.71 -15.78
C LEU A 552 14.87 4.36 -16.65
N ASP A 553 14.96 4.53 -17.96
CA ASP A 553 13.92 4.25 -18.97
C ASP A 553 13.55 2.77 -19.05
N MET A 554 14.54 1.87 -19.04
CA MET A 554 14.32 0.42 -19.07
C MET A 554 13.44 -0.12 -17.92
N SER A 555 13.16 0.70 -16.91
CA SER A 555 12.22 0.36 -15.83
C SER A 555 10.73 0.63 -16.12
N PHE A 556 10.37 1.25 -17.26
CA PHE A 556 8.99 1.53 -17.66
C PHE A 556 8.24 0.29 -18.21
N ILE A 557 8.53 -0.88 -17.64
CA ILE A 557 7.95 -2.19 -17.99
C ILE A 557 6.66 -2.50 -17.20
N PRO A 558 5.66 -3.19 -17.78
CA PRO A 558 4.35 -3.40 -17.14
C PRO A 558 4.37 -4.02 -15.73
N ILE A 559 5.33 -4.91 -15.42
CA ILE A 559 5.45 -5.50 -14.08
C ILE A 559 5.68 -4.45 -12.97
N ASN A 560 6.33 -3.34 -13.30
CA ASN A 560 6.57 -2.23 -12.36
C ASN A 560 5.33 -1.35 -12.14
N PHE A 561 4.27 -1.48 -12.93
CA PHE A 561 2.99 -0.84 -12.65
C PHE A 561 2.34 -1.44 -11.39
N TYR A 562 2.47 -2.76 -11.21
CA TYR A 562 1.92 -3.50 -10.08
C TYR A 562 2.92 -3.64 -8.93
N LEU A 563 4.19 -3.93 -9.23
CA LEU A 563 5.19 -4.34 -8.24
C LEU A 563 6.54 -3.57 -8.37
N PRO A 564 6.54 -2.21 -8.34
CA PRO A 564 7.72 -1.37 -8.60
C PRO A 564 8.89 -1.56 -7.63
N GLY A 565 8.64 -2.18 -6.47
CA GLY A 565 9.61 -2.48 -5.42
C GLY A 565 10.28 -3.86 -5.52
N LEU A 566 9.96 -4.68 -6.53
CA LEU A 566 10.64 -5.97 -6.70
C LEU A 566 12.14 -5.76 -6.96
N PRO A 567 13.04 -6.56 -6.36
CA PRO A 567 14.49 -6.40 -6.45
C PRO A 567 15.08 -6.96 -7.76
N LEU A 568 14.37 -6.79 -8.89
CA LEU A 568 14.77 -7.21 -10.23
C LEU A 568 16.09 -6.51 -10.67
N PRO A 569 16.91 -7.11 -11.55
CA PRO A 569 18.14 -6.47 -12.03
C PRO A 569 17.91 -5.09 -12.66
N VAL A 570 16.80 -4.91 -13.39
CA VAL A 570 16.40 -3.64 -13.99
C VAL A 570 16.01 -2.58 -12.95
N ASN A 571 15.34 -2.97 -11.87
CA ASN A 571 14.96 -2.04 -10.79
C ASN A 571 16.19 -1.60 -9.97
N ARG A 572 17.16 -2.49 -9.77
CA ARG A 572 18.45 -2.12 -9.14
C ARG A 572 19.25 -1.14 -10.02
N ARG A 573 19.19 -1.30 -11.35
CA ARG A 573 19.80 -0.36 -12.30
C ARG A 573 19.09 1.00 -12.28
N ARG A 574 17.75 1.04 -12.39
CA ARG A 574 16.91 2.24 -12.20
C ARG A 574 17.27 3.02 -10.94
N ASP A 575 17.33 2.36 -9.80
CA ASP A 575 17.53 3.03 -8.51
C ASP A 575 18.95 3.59 -8.39
N ARG A 576 19.98 2.84 -8.84
CA ARG A 576 21.37 3.31 -8.92
C ARG A 576 21.54 4.46 -9.92
N ALA A 577 20.84 4.41 -11.05
CA ALA A 577 20.85 5.46 -12.05
C ALA A 577 20.21 6.75 -11.51
N ARG A 578 19.04 6.65 -10.88
CA ARG A 578 18.38 7.77 -10.19
C ARG A 578 19.32 8.44 -9.17
N GLU A 579 20.01 7.67 -8.33
CA GLU A 579 20.96 8.22 -7.35
C GLU A 579 22.10 8.99 -8.02
N LYS A 580 22.72 8.42 -9.08
CA LYS A 580 23.77 9.10 -9.86
C LYS A 580 23.27 10.37 -10.55
N ILE A 581 22.12 10.32 -11.23
CA ILE A 581 21.55 11.47 -11.93
C ILE A 581 21.23 12.60 -10.94
N VAL A 582 20.67 12.28 -9.77
CA VAL A 582 20.42 13.27 -8.70
C VAL A 582 21.73 13.88 -8.18
N ALA A 583 22.81 13.10 -8.07
CA ALA A 583 24.12 13.63 -7.68
C ALA A 583 24.69 14.60 -8.74
N ILE A 584 24.52 14.29 -10.03
CA ILE A 584 24.94 15.16 -11.15
C ILE A 584 24.18 16.49 -11.13
N TYR A 585 22.85 16.48 -11.05
CA TYR A 585 22.07 17.72 -10.95
C TYR A 585 22.44 18.53 -9.70
N LYS A 586 22.64 17.89 -8.54
CA LYS A 586 23.07 18.59 -7.32
C LYS A 586 24.45 19.25 -7.48
N ASN A 587 25.38 18.65 -8.22
CA ASN A 587 26.67 19.26 -8.52
C ASN A 587 26.51 20.51 -9.41
N ILE A 588 25.71 20.42 -10.48
CA ILE A 588 25.40 21.56 -11.37
C ILE A 588 24.75 22.70 -10.58
N ILE A 589 23.73 22.41 -9.77
CA ILE A 589 23.05 23.39 -8.91
C ILE A 589 24.03 24.02 -7.91
N ALA A 590 24.87 23.23 -7.23
CA ALA A 590 25.86 23.75 -6.29
C ALA A 590 26.89 24.67 -6.96
N ASN A 591 27.34 24.35 -8.18
CA ASN A 591 28.28 25.19 -8.93
C ASN A 591 27.61 26.47 -9.43
N ARG A 592 26.37 26.42 -9.93
CA ARG A 592 25.60 27.63 -10.24
C ARG A 592 25.35 28.51 -8.99
N ARG A 593 25.05 27.91 -7.82
CA ARG A 593 24.95 28.66 -6.54
C ARG A 593 26.27 29.32 -6.13
N ARG A 594 27.42 28.69 -6.38
CA ARG A 594 28.77 29.27 -6.14
C ARG A 594 29.10 30.43 -7.09
N LEU A 595 28.70 30.34 -8.36
CA LEU A 595 28.95 31.37 -9.38
C LEU A 595 28.01 32.59 -9.27
N GLY A 596 26.89 32.46 -8.55
CA GLY A 596 25.94 33.54 -8.29
C GLY A 596 25.42 34.19 -9.57
N GLU A 597 25.25 35.52 -9.55
CA GLU A 597 24.73 36.26 -10.71
C GLU A 597 25.70 36.34 -11.91
N ARG A 598 26.95 35.87 -11.78
CA ARG A 598 27.84 35.73 -12.96
C ARG A 598 27.44 34.52 -13.81
N GLY A 599 27.23 33.36 -13.17
CA GLY A 599 26.69 32.17 -13.85
C GLY A 599 25.27 32.38 -14.39
N ALA A 600 24.47 33.20 -13.72
CA ALA A 600 23.10 33.56 -14.12
C ALA A 600 22.98 34.26 -15.48
N ARG A 601 24.04 34.96 -15.94
CA ARG A 601 24.00 35.75 -17.17
C ARG A 601 24.22 34.91 -18.43
N GLU A 602 24.73 33.68 -18.30
CA GLU A 602 24.92 32.81 -19.44
C GLU A 602 23.63 32.06 -19.81
N GLU A 603 22.89 31.50 -18.83
CA GLU A 603 21.70 30.67 -19.11
C GLU A 603 20.53 30.89 -18.14
N ASP A 604 19.45 31.50 -18.65
CA ASP A 604 18.15 31.54 -17.99
C ASP A 604 17.29 30.31 -18.40
N ASP A 605 17.39 29.21 -17.67
CA ASP A 605 16.69 27.93 -17.96
C ASP A 605 15.71 27.50 -16.84
N MET A 606 15.26 26.24 -16.83
CA MET A 606 14.40 25.71 -15.77
C MET A 606 15.14 25.54 -14.44
N ILE A 607 16.42 25.15 -14.46
CA ILE A 607 17.22 24.95 -13.24
C ILE A 607 17.40 26.30 -12.55
N TRP A 608 17.73 27.36 -13.30
CA TRP A 608 17.83 28.71 -12.78
C TRP A 608 16.51 29.22 -12.20
N ASN A 609 15.40 29.03 -12.92
CA ASN A 609 14.06 29.35 -12.42
C ASN A 609 13.69 28.59 -11.14
N LEU A 610 14.03 27.31 -11.03
CA LEU A 610 13.77 26.49 -9.83
C LEU A 610 14.71 26.84 -8.67
N MET A 611 15.97 27.17 -8.93
CA MET A 611 16.94 27.64 -7.92
C MET A 611 16.52 28.97 -7.27
N ARG A 612 15.85 29.83 -8.04
CA ARG A 612 15.22 31.10 -7.60
C ARG A 612 13.79 30.90 -7.10
N SER A 613 13.19 29.73 -7.31
CA SER A 613 11.84 29.45 -6.81
C SER A 613 11.89 29.26 -5.30
N ILE A 614 10.96 29.96 -4.65
CA ILE A 614 10.77 29.92 -3.21
C ILE A 614 9.36 29.37 -2.99
N TYR A 615 9.26 28.23 -2.30
CA TYR A 615 7.98 27.80 -1.75
C TYR A 615 7.48 28.87 -0.79
N LYS A 616 6.16 29.03 -0.71
CA LYS A 616 5.55 30.21 -0.06
C LYS A 616 5.80 30.33 1.46
N ASN A 617 6.52 29.39 2.08
CA ASN A 617 7.22 29.53 3.35
C ASN A 617 8.24 30.68 3.40
N GLY A 618 8.87 30.99 2.26
CA GLY A 618 10.22 31.53 2.25
C GLY A 618 11.31 30.45 2.11
N THR A 619 10.93 29.16 2.13
CA THR A 619 11.83 28.01 1.91
C THR A 619 12.19 27.95 0.42
N PRO A 620 13.47 28.11 0.04
CA PRO A 620 13.91 27.86 -1.34
C PRO A 620 13.64 26.41 -1.73
N VAL A 621 13.29 26.13 -3.00
CA VAL A 621 13.10 24.74 -3.45
C VAL A 621 14.41 23.96 -3.22
N PRO A 622 14.41 22.86 -2.43
CA PRO A 622 15.63 22.12 -2.12
C PRO A 622 16.28 21.52 -3.37
N ASP A 623 17.62 21.58 -3.47
CA ASP A 623 18.37 21.14 -4.65
C ASP A 623 18.07 19.67 -5.08
N HIS A 624 17.66 18.82 -4.13
CA HIS A 624 17.27 17.44 -4.42
C HIS A 624 15.86 17.34 -5.03
N GLU A 625 14.93 18.22 -4.66
CA GLU A 625 13.61 18.34 -5.28
C GLU A 625 13.72 18.96 -6.68
N ILE A 626 14.58 19.98 -6.85
CA ILE A 626 14.95 20.49 -8.18
C ILE A 626 15.46 19.34 -9.06
N ALA A 627 16.43 18.54 -8.58
CA ALA A 627 16.95 17.40 -9.33
C ALA A 627 15.85 16.39 -9.72
N HIS A 628 14.93 16.02 -8.80
CA HIS A 628 13.80 15.13 -9.14
C HIS A 628 12.82 15.76 -10.14
N MET A 629 12.56 17.07 -10.04
CA MET A 629 11.74 17.79 -11.02
C MET A 629 12.39 17.83 -12.41
N MET A 630 13.70 18.05 -12.50
CA MET A 630 14.43 18.03 -13.77
C MET A 630 14.41 16.64 -14.42
N ILE A 631 14.61 15.57 -13.63
CA ILE A 631 14.45 14.18 -14.12
C ILE A 631 13.04 13.96 -14.65
N GLY A 632 12.01 14.33 -13.88
CA GLY A 632 10.61 14.17 -14.27
C GLY A 632 10.25 14.94 -15.54
N LEU A 633 10.76 16.16 -15.71
CA LEU A 633 10.55 16.98 -16.90
C LEU A 633 11.21 16.37 -18.14
N LEU A 634 12.44 15.83 -18.04
CA LEU A 634 13.10 15.22 -19.21
C LEU A 634 12.36 13.95 -19.65
N MET A 635 12.03 13.05 -18.72
CA MET A 635 11.27 11.83 -19.06
C MET A 635 9.89 12.18 -19.65
N ALA A 636 9.18 13.14 -19.06
CA ALA A 636 7.86 13.56 -19.55
C ALA A 636 7.91 14.23 -20.94
N GLY A 637 8.97 14.97 -21.27
CA GLY A 637 9.17 15.51 -22.62
C GLY A 637 9.59 14.44 -23.63
N GLN A 638 10.54 13.59 -23.23
CA GLN A 638 11.24 12.67 -24.12
C GLN A 638 10.31 11.65 -24.80
N HIS A 639 9.63 10.79 -24.03
CA HIS A 639 8.91 9.65 -24.61
C HIS A 639 7.71 10.08 -25.47
N ASN A 640 7.06 11.17 -25.08
CA ASN A 640 5.92 11.72 -25.81
C ASN A 640 6.38 12.37 -27.13
N SER A 641 7.40 13.23 -27.10
CA SER A 641 7.87 13.90 -28.32
C SER A 641 8.48 12.93 -29.33
N TYR A 642 9.33 11.97 -28.91
CA TYR A 642 10.00 11.11 -29.90
C TYR A 642 9.01 10.21 -30.65
N SER A 643 7.96 9.73 -29.97
CA SER A 643 6.94 8.89 -30.60
C SER A 643 6.20 9.66 -31.69
N VAL A 644 5.67 10.84 -31.36
CA VAL A 644 4.90 11.67 -32.31
C VAL A 644 5.76 12.09 -33.50
N GLU A 645 7.00 12.53 -33.27
CA GLU A 645 7.91 12.94 -34.35
C GLU A 645 8.32 11.76 -35.24
N SER A 646 8.49 10.55 -34.66
CA SER A 646 8.72 9.34 -35.46
C SER A 646 7.52 9.05 -36.37
N TRP A 647 6.30 9.15 -35.83
CA TRP A 647 5.08 9.00 -36.62
C TRP A 647 4.90 10.08 -37.69
N ILE A 648 5.29 11.33 -37.42
CA ILE A 648 5.30 12.40 -38.43
C ILE A 648 6.19 12.00 -39.60
N LEU A 649 7.42 11.54 -39.35
CA LEU A 649 8.35 11.16 -40.42
C LEU A 649 7.84 9.97 -41.25
N PHE A 650 7.21 8.96 -40.64
CA PHE A 650 6.54 7.88 -41.39
C PHE A 650 5.35 8.40 -42.21
N ARG A 651 4.49 9.26 -41.64
CA ARG A 651 3.36 9.85 -42.37
C ARG A 651 3.82 10.70 -43.55
N LEU A 652 4.87 11.51 -43.38
CA LEU A 652 5.48 12.30 -44.46
C LEU A 652 6.21 11.43 -45.50
N ALA A 653 6.75 10.27 -45.14
CA ALA A 653 7.28 9.31 -46.11
C ALA A 653 6.16 8.65 -46.94
N SER A 654 4.97 8.47 -46.36
CA SER A 654 3.76 7.97 -47.06
C SER A 654 3.02 9.04 -47.88
N ARG A 655 3.26 10.34 -47.61
CA ARG A 655 2.62 11.50 -48.26
C ARG A 655 3.67 12.49 -48.79
N PRO A 656 4.35 12.18 -49.91
CA PRO A 656 5.35 13.08 -50.54
C PRO A 656 4.75 14.42 -51.01
N ASP A 657 3.44 14.46 -51.26
CA ASP A 657 2.64 15.64 -51.55
C ASP A 657 2.65 16.63 -50.37
N ILE A 658 2.22 16.19 -49.17
CA ILE A 658 2.26 17.01 -47.94
C ILE A 658 3.71 17.38 -47.58
N GLN A 659 4.66 16.46 -47.79
CA GLN A 659 6.08 16.69 -47.55
C GLN A 659 6.66 17.81 -48.43
N GLU A 660 6.18 17.98 -49.66
CA GLU A 660 6.58 19.07 -50.53
C GLU A 660 5.78 20.35 -50.22
N GLU A 661 4.49 20.27 -49.89
CA GLU A 661 3.70 21.43 -49.49
C GLU A 661 4.25 22.11 -48.23
N LEU A 662 4.66 21.34 -47.22
CA LEU A 662 5.39 21.86 -46.05
C LEU A 662 6.68 22.59 -46.45
N TYR A 663 7.43 22.08 -47.43
CA TYR A 663 8.64 22.73 -47.92
C TYR A 663 8.33 24.07 -48.63
N GLN A 664 7.26 24.11 -49.42
CA GLN A 664 6.78 25.34 -50.07
C GLN A 664 6.22 26.35 -49.05
N GLU A 665 5.54 25.91 -47.98
CA GLU A 665 5.16 26.78 -46.85
C GLU A 665 6.39 27.44 -46.23
N GLN A 666 7.45 26.66 -45.94
CA GLN A 666 8.69 27.21 -45.39
C GLN A 666 9.35 28.22 -46.33
N LEU A 667 9.43 27.94 -47.64
CA LEU A 667 9.96 28.89 -48.62
C LEU A 667 9.17 30.20 -48.62
N LYS A 668 7.83 30.11 -48.61
CA LYS A 668 6.92 31.27 -48.62
C LYS A 668 6.98 32.11 -47.34
N VAL A 669 7.17 31.48 -46.18
CA VAL A 669 7.11 32.14 -44.86
C VAL A 669 8.49 32.55 -44.31
N LEU A 670 9.56 31.84 -44.70
CA LEU A 670 10.91 32.01 -44.16
C LEU A 670 11.96 32.42 -45.21
N GLY A 671 11.66 32.34 -46.51
CA GLY A 671 12.59 32.59 -47.61
C GLY A 671 13.46 31.37 -47.96
N SER A 672 14.49 31.57 -48.80
CA SER A 672 15.49 30.57 -49.18
C SER A 672 16.56 30.34 -48.10
N GLU A 673 17.09 31.40 -47.51
CA GLU A 673 18.05 31.32 -46.40
C GLU A 673 17.35 31.26 -45.03
N ILE A 674 17.44 30.11 -44.32
CA ILE A 674 17.01 30.06 -42.91
C ILE A 674 18.04 30.77 -42.03
N LYS A 675 17.83 32.07 -41.80
CA LYS A 675 18.62 32.86 -40.85
C LYS A 675 18.20 32.51 -39.43
N LEU A 676 19.14 32.02 -38.61
CA LEU A 676 18.88 31.49 -37.26
C LEU A 676 18.27 32.53 -36.30
N SER A 677 18.45 33.82 -36.58
CA SER A 677 17.78 34.94 -35.90
C SER A 677 16.30 35.10 -36.27
N ALA A 678 15.93 34.81 -37.51
CA ALA A 678 14.54 34.82 -37.99
C ALA A 678 13.73 33.61 -37.49
N THR A 679 14.40 32.57 -36.96
CA THR A 679 13.79 31.39 -36.33
C THR A 679 12.94 31.72 -35.10
N ARG A 680 13.19 32.84 -34.40
CA ARG A 680 12.39 33.28 -33.24
C ARG A 680 10.96 33.62 -33.70
N GLY A 681 9.99 32.79 -33.31
CA GLY A 681 8.61 32.91 -33.79
C GLY A 681 8.41 32.54 -35.28
N ALA A 682 9.38 31.89 -35.93
CA ALA A 682 9.20 31.33 -37.28
C ALA A 682 8.14 30.24 -37.29
N VAL A 683 8.27 29.29 -36.36
CA VAL A 683 7.38 28.12 -36.21
C VAL A 683 5.95 28.54 -35.89
N ASP A 684 5.76 29.73 -35.29
CA ASP A 684 4.42 30.25 -35.04
C ASP A 684 3.66 30.62 -36.33
N ARG A 685 4.38 30.93 -37.41
CA ARG A 685 3.89 31.34 -38.73
C ARG A 685 3.73 30.18 -39.73
N LEU A 686 3.94 28.93 -39.29
CA LEU A 686 3.82 27.71 -40.11
C LEU A 686 2.54 26.93 -39.74
N PRO A 687 1.35 27.30 -40.26
CA PRO A 687 0.11 26.61 -39.93
C PRO A 687 0.09 25.13 -40.35
N LEU A 688 0.57 24.75 -41.54
CA LEU A 688 0.55 23.36 -42.00
C LEU A 688 1.44 22.46 -41.12
N HIS A 689 2.58 22.97 -40.64
CA HIS A 689 3.40 22.26 -39.65
C HIS A 689 2.66 22.02 -38.33
N LYS A 690 1.83 22.98 -37.87
CA LYS A 690 0.98 22.81 -36.68
C LYS A 690 -0.15 21.81 -36.92
N MET A 691 -0.72 21.77 -38.14
CA MET A 691 -1.78 20.83 -38.53
C MET A 691 -1.26 19.39 -38.71
N VAL A 692 -0.05 19.22 -39.24
CA VAL A 692 0.65 17.92 -39.31
C VAL A 692 0.93 17.33 -37.92
N VAL A 693 1.32 18.18 -36.96
CA VAL A 693 1.42 17.74 -35.55
C VAL A 693 0.05 17.38 -34.97
N ARG A 694 -1.02 18.13 -35.27
CA ARG A 694 -2.39 17.82 -34.79
C ARG A 694 -2.90 16.49 -35.32
N GLU A 695 -2.80 16.26 -36.62
CA GLU A 695 -3.32 15.04 -37.23
C GLU A 695 -2.53 13.80 -36.82
N THR A 696 -1.23 13.95 -36.59
CA THR A 696 -0.40 12.87 -36.04
C THR A 696 -0.76 12.58 -34.58
N LEU A 697 -0.98 13.60 -33.75
CA LEU A 697 -1.49 13.44 -32.39
C LEU A 697 -2.91 12.85 -32.32
N ARG A 698 -3.75 13.03 -33.35
CA ARG A 698 -5.11 12.47 -33.43
C ARG A 698 -5.09 10.94 -33.61
N LEU A 699 -4.21 10.43 -34.48
CA LEU A 699 -4.07 9.00 -34.76
C LEU A 699 -3.11 8.27 -33.83
N HIS A 700 -2.01 8.92 -33.47
CA HIS A 700 -0.88 8.32 -32.79
C HIS A 700 -0.60 9.05 -31.46
N GLU A 701 -1.60 9.07 -30.56
CA GLU A 701 -1.39 9.63 -29.22
C GLU A 701 -0.43 8.74 -28.41
N PRO A 702 0.62 9.31 -27.78
CA PRO A 702 1.58 8.54 -26.97
C PRO A 702 0.95 7.80 -25.78
N ILE A 703 -0.15 8.33 -25.21
CA ILE A 703 -0.77 7.84 -23.97
C ILE A 703 -2.23 7.41 -24.27
N HIS A 704 -2.37 6.22 -24.84
CA HIS A 704 -3.67 5.61 -25.20
C HIS A 704 -4.64 5.35 -24.02
N THR A 705 -4.22 5.57 -22.77
CA THR A 705 -5.03 5.25 -21.58
C THR A 705 -4.62 6.08 -20.35
N VAL A 706 -5.61 6.75 -19.75
CA VAL A 706 -5.47 7.63 -18.59
C VAL A 706 -6.26 7.06 -17.41
N MET A 707 -5.55 6.51 -16.42
CA MET A 707 -6.17 5.80 -15.28
C MET A 707 -6.41 6.69 -14.05
N ARG A 708 -7.50 6.45 -13.31
CA ARG A 708 -7.87 7.15 -12.06
C ARG A 708 -8.49 6.19 -11.05
N ALA A 709 -7.81 5.92 -9.93
CA ALA A 709 -8.38 5.13 -8.83
C ALA A 709 -9.54 5.88 -8.15
N VAL A 710 -10.71 5.26 -8.06
CA VAL A 710 -11.91 5.82 -7.43
C VAL A 710 -11.68 5.92 -5.91
N LYS A 711 -12.29 6.91 -5.24
CA LYS A 711 -12.07 7.20 -3.80
C LYS A 711 -13.35 7.49 -3.00
N SER A 712 -14.45 7.75 -3.68
CA SER A 712 -15.82 7.80 -3.19
C SER A 712 -16.70 7.17 -4.28
N PRO A 713 -17.87 6.61 -3.95
CA PRO A 713 -18.81 6.16 -4.99
C PRO A 713 -19.06 7.26 -6.02
N LEU A 714 -19.11 6.89 -7.29
CA LEU A 714 -19.44 7.79 -8.40
C LEU A 714 -20.72 7.28 -9.07
N HIS A 715 -21.73 8.14 -9.14
CA HIS A 715 -23.00 7.85 -9.79
C HIS A 715 -23.04 8.53 -11.16
N PHE A 716 -23.50 7.83 -12.18
CA PHE A 716 -23.75 8.40 -13.50
C PHE A 716 -24.97 7.74 -14.13
N THR A 717 -25.77 8.52 -14.85
CA THR A 717 -26.93 8.02 -15.60
C THR A 717 -26.58 7.98 -17.08
N THR A 718 -26.89 6.87 -17.74
CA THR A 718 -26.79 6.72 -19.19
C THR A 718 -27.91 5.81 -19.67
N LYS A 719 -28.19 5.78 -20.97
CA LYS A 719 -29.15 4.84 -21.55
C LYS A 719 -28.61 3.43 -21.43
N ASP A 720 -29.45 2.51 -20.97
CA ASP A 720 -29.14 1.09 -21.00
C ASP A 720 -29.14 0.58 -22.45
N PRO A 721 -28.07 -0.08 -22.93
CA PRO A 721 -27.98 -0.53 -24.32
C PRO A 721 -28.99 -1.65 -24.68
N LEU A 722 -29.62 -2.31 -23.70
CA LEU A 722 -30.61 -3.36 -23.93
C LEU A 722 -32.06 -2.86 -23.91
N THR A 723 -32.36 -1.83 -23.10
CA THR A 723 -33.75 -1.33 -22.92
C THR A 723 -33.96 0.11 -23.38
N ALA A 724 -32.91 0.81 -23.82
CA ALA A 724 -32.87 2.23 -24.22
C ALA A 724 -33.34 3.25 -23.15
N SER A 725 -33.74 2.79 -21.97
CA SER A 725 -34.17 3.58 -20.81
C SER A 725 -32.99 4.13 -20.02
N ASP A 726 -33.14 5.29 -19.41
CA ASP A 726 -32.13 5.87 -18.53
C ASP A 726 -31.90 5.00 -17.28
N ARG A 727 -30.64 4.61 -17.05
CA ARG A 727 -30.21 3.76 -15.95
C ARG A 727 -29.05 4.41 -15.19
N THR A 728 -29.20 4.54 -13.88
CA THR A 728 -28.16 5.06 -13.00
C THR A 728 -27.22 3.95 -12.54
N TYR A 729 -25.96 4.06 -12.95
CA TYR A 729 -24.87 3.17 -12.55
C TYR A 729 -24.10 3.78 -11.36
N THR A 730 -23.54 2.90 -10.51
CA THR A 730 -22.72 3.30 -9.35
C THR A 730 -21.38 2.59 -9.39
N ILE A 731 -20.29 3.34 -9.51
CA ILE A 731 -18.92 2.83 -9.52
C ILE A 731 -18.37 2.90 -8.09
N PRO A 732 -18.00 1.78 -7.45
CA PRO A 732 -17.53 1.77 -6.07
C PRO A 732 -16.03 2.12 -5.94
N PRO A 733 -15.54 2.52 -4.75
CA PRO A 733 -14.13 2.88 -4.50
C PRO A 733 -13.07 1.78 -4.74
N SER A 734 -13.48 0.55 -5.04
CA SER A 734 -12.58 -0.54 -5.46
C SER A 734 -12.12 -0.42 -6.91
N HIS A 735 -12.82 0.36 -7.75
CA HIS A 735 -12.56 0.42 -9.18
C HIS A 735 -11.51 1.46 -9.57
N VAL A 736 -10.95 1.27 -10.77
CA VAL A 736 -10.13 2.25 -11.49
C VAL A 736 -10.91 2.69 -12.72
N LEU A 737 -11.13 3.99 -12.87
CA LEU A 737 -11.66 4.58 -14.09
C LEU A 737 -10.55 4.69 -15.14
N ILE A 738 -10.90 4.40 -16.39
CA ILE A 738 -10.06 4.56 -17.58
C ILE A 738 -10.71 5.58 -18.51
N SER A 739 -9.89 6.43 -19.12
CA SER A 739 -10.25 7.32 -20.22
C SER A 739 -9.24 7.11 -21.34
N ALA A 740 -9.71 6.95 -22.58
CA ALA A 740 -8.89 6.69 -23.76
C ALA A 740 -9.24 7.73 -24.85
N PRO A 741 -8.62 8.93 -24.82
CA PRO A 741 -9.01 10.04 -25.70
C PRO A 741 -8.79 9.77 -27.19
N GLY A 742 -7.87 8.86 -27.55
CA GLY A 742 -7.70 8.36 -28.91
C GLY A 742 -8.96 7.71 -29.51
N VAL A 743 -9.84 7.15 -28.68
CA VAL A 743 -11.11 6.55 -29.14
C VAL A 743 -12.06 7.62 -29.68
N THR A 744 -12.17 8.78 -29.01
CA THR A 744 -12.98 9.89 -29.53
C THR A 744 -12.28 10.59 -30.69
N ALA A 745 -10.95 10.65 -30.68
CA ALA A 745 -10.13 11.17 -31.78
C ALA A 745 -10.22 10.34 -33.08
N GLN A 746 -10.68 9.09 -32.99
CA GLN A 746 -10.81 8.14 -34.11
C GLN A 746 -12.25 7.67 -34.34
N SER A 747 -13.24 8.24 -33.65
CA SER A 747 -14.66 7.93 -33.87
C SER A 747 -15.22 8.65 -35.11
N LYS A 748 -15.97 7.92 -35.94
CA LYS A 748 -16.73 8.45 -37.09
C LYS A 748 -17.82 9.45 -36.70
N GLU A 749 -18.19 9.48 -35.41
CA GLU A 749 -19.11 10.46 -34.80
C GLU A 749 -18.52 11.88 -34.78
N PHE A 750 -17.20 12.00 -34.58
CA PHE A 750 -16.52 13.28 -34.43
C PHE A 750 -15.61 13.61 -35.62
N PHE A 751 -14.99 12.62 -36.24
CA PHE A 751 -14.02 12.82 -37.33
C PHE A 751 -14.47 12.09 -38.61
N PRO A 752 -14.85 12.83 -39.67
CA PRO A 752 -15.08 12.26 -41.00
C PRO A 752 -13.83 11.54 -41.51
N ASN A 753 -13.99 10.34 -42.08
CA ASN A 753 -12.90 9.45 -42.49
C ASN A 753 -11.77 9.38 -41.42
N PRO A 754 -12.06 8.88 -40.21
CA PRO A 754 -11.14 9.02 -39.08
C PRO A 754 -9.86 8.22 -39.28
N ASP A 755 -9.93 7.13 -40.04
CA ASP A 755 -8.82 6.23 -40.37
C ASP A 755 -7.79 6.91 -41.31
N GLN A 756 -8.18 7.96 -42.04
CA GLN A 756 -7.31 8.72 -42.92
C GLN A 756 -6.52 9.79 -42.15
N TRP A 757 -5.20 9.78 -42.33
CA TRP A 757 -4.32 10.87 -41.89
C TRP A 757 -4.37 11.98 -42.95
N ASP A 758 -5.04 13.08 -42.62
CA ASP A 758 -5.14 14.27 -43.45
C ASP A 758 -4.96 15.55 -42.61
N PRO A 759 -3.86 16.29 -42.77
CA PRO A 759 -3.66 17.58 -42.09
C PRO A 759 -4.71 18.64 -42.45
N HIS A 760 -5.32 18.60 -43.65
CA HIS A 760 -6.26 19.64 -44.10
C HIS A 760 -7.62 19.60 -43.39
N ARG A 761 -7.94 18.53 -42.65
CA ARG A 761 -9.11 18.53 -41.75
C ARG A 761 -9.07 19.62 -40.68
N TRP A 762 -7.91 20.24 -40.45
CA TRP A 762 -7.69 21.30 -39.48
C TRP A 762 -7.73 22.71 -40.10
N ASP A 763 -7.88 22.83 -41.42
CA ASP A 763 -7.97 24.13 -42.11
C ASP A 763 -9.16 24.96 -41.61
N GLY A 764 -8.92 26.26 -41.37
CA GLY A 764 -9.91 27.18 -40.80
C GLY A 764 -10.27 26.94 -39.32
N ILE A 765 -9.83 25.85 -38.68
CA ILE A 765 -10.15 25.57 -37.27
C ILE A 765 -9.26 26.39 -36.34
N SER A 766 -9.82 27.49 -35.83
CA SER A 766 -9.12 28.44 -34.96
C SER A 766 -8.62 27.84 -33.63
N ASP A 767 -7.47 28.32 -33.17
CA ASP A 767 -6.83 27.92 -31.92
C ASP A 767 -7.60 28.43 -30.70
N PHE A 768 -8.40 27.55 -30.10
CA PHE A 768 -9.08 27.73 -28.80
C PHE A 768 -10.20 28.78 -28.76
N GLY A 769 -11.19 28.65 -29.67
CA GLY A 769 -12.48 29.35 -29.54
C GLY A 769 -13.28 28.97 -28.28
N GLU A 770 -14.30 29.77 -27.96
CA GLU A 770 -15.25 29.42 -26.89
C GLU A 770 -16.16 28.25 -27.29
N ASP A 771 -16.44 27.40 -26.32
CA ASP A 771 -17.23 26.17 -26.48
C ASP A 771 -18.74 26.53 -26.48
N THR A 772 -19.23 27.02 -27.62
CA THR A 772 -20.60 27.56 -27.75
C THR A 772 -21.72 26.51 -27.69
N GLY A 773 -21.38 25.22 -27.66
CA GLY A 773 -22.34 24.11 -27.64
C GLY A 773 -23.22 23.99 -28.90
N LYS A 774 -22.86 24.68 -30.00
CA LYS A 774 -23.68 24.80 -31.22
C LYS A 774 -22.97 24.38 -32.51
N ASN A 775 -21.94 23.53 -32.43
CA ASN A 775 -21.26 23.03 -33.61
C ASN A 775 -22.10 21.93 -34.30
N PRO A 776 -22.28 21.98 -35.64
CA PRO A 776 -22.96 20.92 -36.37
C PRO A 776 -22.12 19.63 -36.39
N PRO A 777 -22.73 18.45 -36.62
CA PRO A 777 -22.00 17.20 -36.76
C PRO A 777 -20.89 17.30 -37.81
N GLY A 778 -19.70 16.77 -37.48
CA GLY A 778 -18.50 16.82 -38.32
C GLY A 778 -17.53 17.99 -38.05
N ASN A 779 -17.95 19.06 -37.36
CA ASN A 779 -17.08 20.21 -37.04
C ASN A 779 -16.63 20.18 -35.57
N VAL A 780 -15.43 19.67 -35.30
CA VAL A 780 -14.87 19.58 -33.94
C VAL A 780 -14.26 20.90 -33.49
N ALA A 781 -14.88 21.56 -32.50
CA ALA A 781 -14.28 22.71 -31.84
C ALA A 781 -13.08 22.29 -30.95
N LEU A 782 -11.94 22.95 -31.16
CA LEU A 782 -10.72 22.80 -30.35
C LEU A 782 -10.86 23.45 -28.96
N SER A 783 -11.69 22.83 -28.12
CA SER A 783 -11.96 23.26 -26.75
C SER A 783 -10.95 22.66 -25.76
N ARG A 784 -10.50 23.46 -24.77
CA ARG A 784 -9.75 22.95 -23.60
C ARG A 784 -10.67 22.37 -22.51
N SER A 785 -11.95 22.16 -22.81
CA SER A 785 -12.92 21.44 -21.99
C SER A 785 -12.60 19.94 -21.94
N ALA A 786 -13.09 19.24 -20.91
CA ALA A 786 -13.07 17.77 -20.88
C ALA A 786 -14.11 17.12 -21.82
N ALA A 787 -14.92 17.93 -22.52
CA ALA A 787 -15.94 17.50 -23.47
C ALA A 787 -15.49 17.52 -24.95
N SER A 788 -14.27 17.97 -25.27
CA SER A 788 -13.78 17.89 -26.66
C SER A 788 -13.45 16.45 -27.04
N ALA A 789 -13.72 16.06 -28.29
CA ALA A 789 -13.34 14.76 -28.83
C ALA A 789 -11.82 14.60 -29.07
N TYR A 790 -11.07 15.72 -29.08
CA TYR A 790 -9.62 15.75 -29.34
C TYR A 790 -8.86 16.17 -28.07
N LEU A 791 -8.32 15.18 -27.34
CA LEU A 791 -7.67 15.39 -26.04
C LEU A 791 -6.28 14.71 -25.89
N PRO A 792 -5.35 14.80 -26.87
CA PRO A 792 -4.02 14.16 -26.76
C PRO A 792 -3.16 14.73 -25.62
N PHE A 793 -3.46 15.95 -25.15
CA PHE A 793 -2.84 16.57 -23.97
C PHE A 793 -3.66 16.40 -22.68
N GLY A 794 -4.78 15.66 -22.74
CA GLY A 794 -5.73 15.46 -21.65
C GLY A 794 -6.50 16.72 -21.24
N ALA A 795 -7.24 16.61 -20.13
CA ALA A 795 -8.10 17.67 -19.61
C ALA A 795 -8.08 17.79 -18.08
N GLY A 796 -8.64 18.91 -17.57
CA GLY A 796 -8.79 19.18 -16.14
C GLY A 796 -7.46 19.31 -15.38
N ARG A 797 -7.46 18.98 -14.08
CA ARG A 797 -6.33 19.24 -13.16
C ARG A 797 -5.03 18.45 -13.46
N HIS A 798 -5.08 17.51 -14.41
CA HIS A 798 -3.96 16.67 -14.83
C HIS A 798 -3.66 16.82 -16.33
N ARG A 799 -4.17 17.88 -16.98
CA ARG A 799 -3.82 18.25 -18.35
C ARG A 799 -2.31 18.50 -18.46
N CYS A 800 -1.72 18.14 -19.59
CA CYS A 800 -0.31 18.38 -19.85
C CYS A 800 0.01 19.89 -19.81
N VAL A 801 1.04 20.25 -19.04
CA VAL A 801 1.59 21.61 -18.98
C VAL A 801 2.64 21.88 -20.07
N GLY A 802 3.12 20.82 -20.72
CA GLY A 802 4.14 20.87 -21.77
C GLY A 802 3.59 21.05 -23.19
N GLU A 803 2.27 21.17 -23.38
CA GLU A 803 1.62 21.29 -24.71
C GLU A 803 2.33 22.30 -25.64
N THR A 804 2.53 23.54 -25.19
CA THR A 804 3.15 24.60 -26.00
C THR A 804 4.63 24.34 -26.28
N PHE A 805 5.33 23.63 -25.39
CA PHE A 805 6.70 23.18 -25.62
C PHE A 805 6.73 22.03 -26.64
N ALA A 806 5.80 21.07 -26.55
CA ALA A 806 5.71 19.94 -27.47
C ALA A 806 5.38 20.40 -28.89
N TYR A 807 4.38 21.26 -29.09
CA TYR A 807 4.10 21.85 -30.41
C TYR A 807 5.32 22.60 -30.97
N LEU A 808 6.02 23.38 -30.15
CA LEU A 808 7.23 24.07 -30.60
C LEU A 808 8.33 23.06 -30.98
N GLN A 809 8.62 22.07 -30.14
CA GLN A 809 9.67 21.09 -30.37
C GLN A 809 9.38 20.27 -31.64
N LEU A 810 8.19 19.68 -31.73
CA LEU A 810 7.76 18.86 -32.87
C LEU A 810 7.78 19.67 -34.17
N SER A 811 7.03 20.77 -34.25
CA SER A 811 7.00 21.59 -35.47
C SER A 811 8.37 22.20 -35.82
N THR A 812 9.31 22.35 -34.87
CA THR A 812 10.71 22.72 -35.18
C THR A 812 11.50 21.57 -35.77
N ILE A 813 11.39 20.35 -35.21
CA ILE A 813 12.09 19.17 -35.72
C ILE A 813 11.55 18.81 -37.11
N THR A 814 10.23 18.74 -37.27
CA THR A 814 9.57 18.52 -38.56
C THR A 814 10.02 19.57 -39.58
N ALA A 815 10.05 20.85 -39.21
CA ALA A 815 10.48 21.91 -40.13
C ALA A 815 11.95 21.74 -40.58
N PHE A 816 12.87 21.46 -39.64
CA PHE A 816 14.27 21.17 -39.95
C PHE A 816 14.39 19.97 -40.89
N MET A 817 13.70 18.88 -40.58
CA MET A 817 13.79 17.62 -41.33
C MET A 817 13.24 17.76 -42.74
N VAL A 818 12.09 18.42 -42.92
CA VAL A 818 11.52 18.74 -44.23
C VAL A 818 12.40 19.71 -45.04
N ARG A 819 13.10 20.65 -44.38
CA ARG A 819 14.00 21.57 -45.10
C ARG A 819 15.20 20.87 -45.69
N ASN A 820 15.81 19.97 -44.93
CA ASN A 820 17.08 19.36 -45.28
C ASN A 820 16.92 18.07 -46.11
N PHE A 821 15.76 17.41 -46.03
CA PHE A 821 15.59 16.08 -46.61
C PHE A 821 14.25 15.87 -47.32
N LYS A 822 14.22 14.82 -48.14
CA LYS A 822 13.03 14.12 -48.61
C LYS A 822 13.02 12.71 -48.04
N PHE A 823 11.88 12.25 -47.51
CA PHE A 823 11.74 10.93 -46.91
C PHE A 823 10.91 10.00 -47.78
N ARG A 824 11.27 8.71 -47.80
CA ARG A 824 10.52 7.65 -48.50
C ARG A 824 10.56 6.34 -47.70
N SER A 825 9.50 5.54 -47.81
CA SER A 825 9.47 4.17 -47.28
C SER A 825 10.45 3.26 -48.03
N LEU A 826 10.92 2.19 -47.36
CA LEU A 826 11.82 1.21 -47.97
C LEU A 826 11.12 0.36 -49.04
N PRO A 827 11.79 -0.05 -50.13
CA PRO A 827 11.23 -0.97 -51.11
C PRO A 827 10.72 -2.27 -50.45
N GLY A 828 9.52 -2.72 -50.83
CA GLY A 828 8.91 -3.93 -50.29
C GLY A 828 8.47 -3.89 -48.83
N HIS A 829 8.53 -2.72 -48.17
CA HIS A 829 8.04 -2.52 -46.80
C HIS A 829 6.72 -1.72 -46.82
N GLU A 830 5.89 -1.89 -45.79
CA GLU A 830 4.68 -1.07 -45.64
C GLU A 830 5.03 0.40 -45.42
N ALA A 831 4.15 1.30 -45.88
CA ALA A 831 4.41 2.74 -45.83
C ALA A 831 4.43 3.30 -44.39
N ILE A 832 3.66 2.68 -43.49
CA ILE A 832 3.51 3.02 -42.07
C ILE A 832 3.69 1.72 -41.25
N PRO A 833 4.56 1.68 -40.24
CA PRO A 833 4.74 0.48 -39.41
C PRO A 833 3.61 0.27 -38.38
N GLU A 834 3.52 -0.94 -37.83
CA GLU A 834 2.64 -1.25 -36.69
C GLU A 834 2.97 -0.42 -35.43
N THR A 835 2.01 -0.32 -34.50
CA THR A 835 2.17 0.38 -33.21
C THR A 835 2.49 -0.58 -32.06
N ASP A 836 3.60 -0.33 -31.36
CA ASP A 836 3.97 -1.00 -30.10
C ASP A 836 3.12 -0.48 -28.93
N TYR A 837 2.04 -1.19 -28.62
CA TYR A 837 1.21 -1.01 -27.42
C TYR A 837 1.70 -1.83 -26.20
N LYS A 838 2.87 -2.50 -26.26
CA LYS A 838 3.44 -3.27 -25.15
C LYS A 838 4.32 -2.38 -24.25
N SER A 839 4.90 -1.35 -24.83
CA SER A 839 5.47 -0.18 -24.16
C SER A 839 4.40 0.61 -23.39
N MET A 840 4.80 1.32 -22.31
CA MET A 840 3.91 2.27 -21.60
C MET A 840 3.52 3.48 -22.48
N ILE A 841 4.31 3.75 -23.51
CA ILE A 841 4.11 4.82 -24.49
C ILE A 841 4.04 4.20 -25.88
N THR A 842 2.98 4.50 -26.63
CA THR A 842 2.82 4.01 -28.01
C THR A 842 3.94 4.55 -28.89
N ARG A 843 4.39 3.78 -29.89
CA ARG A 843 5.48 4.13 -30.82
C ARG A 843 5.49 3.16 -32.01
N PRO A 844 6.22 3.44 -33.10
CA PRO A 844 6.48 2.44 -34.15
C PRO A 844 7.12 1.16 -33.59
N VAL A 845 6.73 0.00 -34.12
CA VAL A 845 7.45 -1.27 -33.89
C VAL A 845 8.85 -1.17 -34.52
N VAL A 846 9.87 -1.54 -33.74
CA VAL A 846 11.29 -1.49 -34.15
C VAL A 846 11.77 -2.84 -34.71
N PRO A 847 12.72 -2.86 -35.68
CA PRO A 847 13.43 -1.72 -36.27
C PRO A 847 12.56 -0.91 -37.23
N ALA A 848 12.65 0.42 -37.15
CA ALA A 848 11.74 1.36 -37.78
C ALA A 848 12.52 2.30 -38.71
N LYS A 849 12.69 1.92 -39.98
CA LYS A 849 13.65 2.57 -40.89
C LYS A 849 13.00 3.29 -42.07
N LEU A 850 13.61 4.40 -42.49
CA LEU A 850 13.23 5.17 -43.68
C LEU A 850 14.45 5.47 -44.56
N LEU A 851 14.19 5.67 -45.85
CA LEU A 851 15.14 6.29 -46.78
C LEU A 851 15.06 7.82 -46.64
N TRP A 852 16.22 8.47 -46.70
CA TRP A 852 16.34 9.92 -46.81
C TRP A 852 17.17 10.32 -48.04
N GLU A 853 16.85 11.48 -48.60
CA GLU A 853 17.57 12.14 -49.70
C GLU A 853 17.72 13.62 -49.35
N ARG A 854 18.94 14.15 -49.38
CA ARG A 854 19.26 15.55 -49.04
C ARG A 854 18.66 16.48 -50.09
N ARG A 855 17.96 17.53 -49.65
CA ARG A 855 17.48 18.60 -50.55
C ARG A 855 18.68 19.47 -50.96
N SER A 856 18.78 19.76 -52.25
CA SER A 856 19.72 20.77 -52.77
C SER A 856 19.38 22.14 -52.20
N VAL A 857 20.37 22.87 -51.69
CA VAL A 857 20.21 24.27 -51.30
C VAL A 857 19.89 25.10 -52.56
N GLN A 858 18.84 25.92 -52.48
CA GLN A 858 18.40 26.88 -53.49
C GLN A 858 18.47 28.30 -52.91
#